data_AF-A0A673YNH0-F1
#
_entry.id   AF-A0A673YNH0-F1
#
_cell.length_a   1.000
_cell.length_b   1.000
_cell.length_c   1.000
_cell.angle_alpha   90.00
_cell.angle_beta   90.00
_cell.angle_gamma   90.00
#
_symmetry.space_group_name_H-M   'P 1'
#
loop_
_entity.id
_entity.type
_entity.pdbx_description
1 polymer ?
#
loop_
_entity_poly.entity_id
_entity_poly.type
_entity_poly.pdbx_seq_one_letter_code
_entity_poly.pdbx_strand_id
1 'polypeptide(L)'
;MAAASVTRPGNVQTTEKSQLTLKVVSAKPQSPKLPTRSRLSSFVEVTADGLTSETKKTGKRTGHLELQWNEDLTLNVTPQSRLDLKLWSCHTLRKELLGTATIDLLDTLRTHDGKSKTIKVHFYLGHCPWIVSRTPSHDSQGGSLGVALANGELSEEQSPGASGRNYSAKNSHSGPGSTDLICLSLSLCFSLLLSWEQRVLPHGRVYYVDHNTKTTTWERPLPPGWEKRVDQRGRFYYVDHNTRTTTWQRPTEESVRNYEQWQSQRNQLQGAMHQFSQRFLYQSSGAPAVENDPLGALPSGWEKRQDNGRVYFVNHNTRTTQWEDPRTQGMIQEPPLPPGWEMKYTAEGVRYFVDHNSRTTSFKDPRPGFESGTGSSPGAYDRSFRWKYHQFRFLCHSNALPSHVKISVSRQTLFEDSFQQIMNVKPYDLRRRLYIIMRGEEGLDYGGIAREWFFLLSHEVLNPMYCLFEYAGKNNYCLQINPASSINPDHLTYFRFIGRFIAMALYHGKFIDTGFTLPFYKRMLNKKPTLKDLESIDPEFYNSIMWVKDNSLEEGGVELYFAQDMEILGKVSTHQLKDDGEDELVTTENKEEYISLLTDWRFTRGVEEQTKAFLDGFNEVVPLEWLRYFDEKELELMLCGMQEIDLSDWQKNTIYRHYTKNSKQIHWFWQVVKEMDNEKRIRLLQFVTGTCRLPVGGFAELIGSNGPQKFCIDKVGKETWLPRSHTCFNRLDLPPYKSLEQLREKLLFAIEETEGFGQE
;
A
#
# COMPACT_ATOMS: atom_id res chain seq x y z
N MET A 1 16.82 30.97 -47.65
CA MET A 1 18.10 30.87 -46.93
C MET A 1 18.19 29.49 -46.31
N ALA A 2 19.30 28.79 -46.60
CA ALA A 2 19.82 27.53 -46.05
C ALA A 2 18.90 26.29 -45.94
N ALA A 3 19.17 25.32 -46.82
CA ALA A 3 18.81 23.91 -46.71
C ALA A 3 19.92 23.12 -46.00
N ALA A 4 19.57 22.03 -45.30
CA ALA A 4 20.44 20.84 -45.16
C ALA A 4 19.64 19.61 -44.67
N SER A 5 19.99 18.48 -45.27
CA SER A 5 19.41 17.14 -45.23
C SER A 5 19.66 16.32 -43.95
N VAL A 6 18.78 15.36 -43.66
CA VAL A 6 19.16 14.11 -42.97
C VAL A 6 18.56 12.90 -43.71
N THR A 7 19.45 11.94 -43.92
CA THR A 7 19.42 10.66 -44.64
C THR A 7 18.42 9.63 -44.09
N ARG A 8 17.81 8.85 -44.99
CA ARG A 8 17.01 7.65 -44.68
C ARG A 8 17.88 6.54 -44.03
N PRO A 9 17.41 5.83 -42.99
CA PRO A 9 18.02 4.58 -42.57
C PRO A 9 17.55 3.42 -43.46
N GLY A 10 18.46 2.46 -43.65
CA GLY A 10 18.39 1.38 -44.63
C GLY A 10 17.42 0.24 -44.33
N ASN A 11 17.25 -0.54 -45.40
CA ASN A 11 16.42 -1.73 -45.58
C ASN A 11 16.71 -2.81 -44.53
N VAL A 12 15.71 -3.21 -43.73
CA VAL A 12 15.75 -4.42 -42.90
C VAL A 12 15.46 -5.62 -43.81
N GLN A 13 16.43 -6.52 -43.97
CA GLN A 13 16.19 -7.84 -44.59
C GLN A 13 15.18 -8.59 -43.70
N THR A 14 13.98 -8.83 -44.23
CA THR A 14 12.99 -9.74 -43.63
C THR A 14 13.49 -11.18 -43.79
N THR A 15 14.00 -11.77 -42.72
CA THR A 15 14.17 -13.24 -42.63
C THR A 15 12.79 -13.88 -42.63
N GLU A 16 12.52 -14.78 -43.60
CA GLU A 16 11.24 -15.51 -43.65
C GLU A 16 11.10 -16.36 -42.38
N LYS A 17 9.98 -16.16 -41.67
CA LYS A 17 9.62 -17.00 -40.52
C LYS A 17 8.94 -18.27 -41.02
N SER A 18 9.37 -19.42 -40.52
CA SER A 18 8.77 -20.72 -40.83
C SER A 18 7.91 -21.20 -39.66
N GLN A 19 6.89 -22.01 -39.96
CA GLN A 19 6.08 -22.62 -38.92
C GLN A 19 6.85 -23.78 -38.27
N LEU A 20 6.84 -23.85 -36.95
CA LEU A 20 7.38 -24.92 -36.12
C LEU A 20 6.25 -25.51 -35.26
N THR A 21 6.09 -26.83 -35.29
CA THR A 21 5.10 -27.55 -34.48
C THR A 21 5.80 -28.18 -33.27
N LEU A 22 5.48 -27.64 -32.10
CA LEU A 22 6.02 -28.03 -30.81
C LEU A 22 4.98 -28.84 -30.04
N LYS A 23 5.23 -30.14 -29.86
CA LYS A 23 4.39 -31.00 -29.04
C LYS A 23 4.83 -30.98 -27.59
N VAL A 24 3.99 -30.47 -26.70
CA VAL A 24 4.21 -30.54 -25.25
C VAL A 24 3.70 -31.88 -24.75
N VAL A 25 4.62 -32.74 -24.29
CA VAL A 25 4.31 -34.15 -23.97
C VAL A 25 3.92 -34.27 -22.49
N SER A 26 4.85 -33.97 -21.58
CA SER A 26 4.63 -34.13 -20.14
C SER A 26 5.49 -33.21 -19.29
N ALA A 27 5.06 -32.96 -18.04
CA ALA A 27 5.86 -32.27 -17.02
C ALA A 27 5.80 -33.04 -15.70
N LYS A 28 6.95 -33.22 -15.05
CA LYS A 28 7.08 -33.87 -13.74
C LYS A 28 7.76 -32.92 -12.76
N PRO A 29 7.00 -32.05 -12.08
CA PRO A 29 7.56 -31.13 -11.09
C PRO A 29 8.08 -31.91 -9.87
N GLN A 30 9.37 -31.76 -9.54
CA GLN A 30 9.94 -32.22 -8.28
C GLN A 30 10.16 -30.99 -7.40
N SER A 31 9.28 -30.74 -6.43
CA SER A 31 9.46 -29.67 -5.44
C SER A 31 9.36 -30.25 -4.03
N PRO A 32 10.28 -29.92 -3.11
CA PRO A 32 10.16 -30.27 -1.70
C PRO A 32 9.01 -29.52 -0.98
N LYS A 33 8.39 -28.53 -1.65
CA LYS A 33 7.23 -27.77 -1.16
C LYS A 33 5.87 -28.35 -1.57
N LEU A 34 5.85 -29.42 -2.35
CA LEU A 34 4.58 -30.01 -2.79
C LEU A 34 4.03 -30.96 -1.71
N PRO A 35 2.80 -30.75 -1.21
CA PRO A 35 2.15 -31.72 -0.33
C PRO A 35 2.12 -33.09 -1.02
N THR A 36 2.51 -34.14 -0.30
CA THR A 36 2.50 -35.53 -0.78
C THR A 36 1.11 -36.07 -1.20
N ARG A 37 0.07 -35.23 -1.17
CA ARG A 37 -1.34 -35.55 -1.51
C ARG A 37 -2.07 -34.51 -2.39
N SER A 38 -1.44 -33.42 -2.85
CA SER A 38 -2.15 -32.36 -3.61
C SER A 38 -2.20 -32.64 -5.12
N ARG A 39 -3.38 -32.51 -5.74
CA ARG A 39 -3.57 -32.55 -7.20
C ARG A 39 -3.03 -31.26 -7.82
N LEU A 40 -2.04 -31.32 -8.70
CA LEU A 40 -1.50 -30.14 -9.39
C LEU A 40 -2.34 -29.82 -10.62
N SER A 41 -2.89 -28.61 -10.72
CA SER A 41 -3.45 -28.08 -11.97
C SER A 41 -2.45 -27.11 -12.60
N SER A 42 -2.04 -27.34 -13.86
CA SER A 42 -1.01 -26.52 -14.52
C SER A 42 -1.22 -26.39 -16.04
N PHE A 43 -0.52 -25.43 -16.65
CA PHE A 43 -0.38 -25.29 -18.12
C PHE A 43 1.03 -24.83 -18.50
N VAL A 44 1.44 -25.09 -19.74
CA VAL A 44 2.72 -24.66 -20.29
C VAL A 44 2.51 -23.49 -21.23
N GLU A 45 3.28 -22.43 -21.03
CA GLU A 45 3.37 -21.26 -21.89
C GLU A 45 4.67 -21.30 -22.68
N VAL A 46 4.62 -21.06 -23.98
CA VAL A 46 5.78 -21.04 -24.87
C VAL A 46 5.83 -19.72 -25.62
N THR A 47 6.96 -19.02 -25.56
CA THR A 47 7.19 -17.74 -26.23
C THR A 47 8.41 -17.84 -27.12
N ALA A 48 8.29 -17.42 -28.38
CA ALA A 48 9.41 -17.29 -29.31
C ALA A 48 10.02 -15.88 -29.20
N ASP A 49 11.35 -15.80 -29.10
CA ASP A 49 12.16 -14.57 -29.15
C ASP A 49 11.75 -13.46 -28.15
N GLY A 50 11.10 -13.84 -27.05
CA GLY A 50 10.57 -12.89 -26.06
C GLY A 50 9.40 -12.02 -26.57
N LEU A 51 8.87 -12.29 -27.77
CA LEU A 51 7.76 -11.56 -28.37
C LEU A 51 6.42 -12.07 -27.84
N THR A 52 5.77 -11.28 -27.00
CA THR A 52 4.47 -11.62 -26.40
C THR A 52 3.35 -11.85 -27.44
N SER A 53 3.49 -11.30 -28.65
CA SER A 53 2.58 -11.52 -29.77
C SER A 53 2.61 -12.94 -30.34
N GLU A 54 3.67 -13.71 -30.08
CA GLU A 54 3.87 -15.08 -30.59
C GLU A 54 3.81 -16.13 -29.47
N THR A 55 3.29 -15.77 -28.29
CA THR A 55 3.11 -16.69 -27.16
C THR A 55 1.94 -17.67 -27.40
N LYS A 56 2.18 -18.96 -27.18
CA LYS A 56 1.18 -20.04 -27.22
C LYS A 56 1.10 -20.77 -25.88
N LYS A 57 -0.07 -21.35 -25.57
CA LYS A 57 -0.32 -22.03 -24.29
C LYS A 57 -1.03 -23.35 -24.53
N THR A 58 -0.71 -24.34 -23.71
CA THR A 58 -1.48 -25.58 -23.63
C THR A 58 -2.79 -25.36 -22.85
N GLY A 59 -3.72 -26.30 -22.96
CA GLY A 59 -4.83 -26.45 -22.03
C GLY A 59 -4.36 -26.68 -20.60
N LYS A 60 -5.25 -26.48 -19.63
CA LYS A 60 -4.98 -26.82 -18.22
C LYS A 60 -5.09 -28.32 -18.02
N ARG A 61 -4.18 -28.92 -17.24
CA ARG A 61 -4.22 -30.34 -16.87
C ARG A 61 -4.01 -30.49 -15.37
N THR A 62 -4.81 -31.39 -14.78
CA THR A 62 -4.76 -31.72 -13.34
C THR A 62 -4.27 -33.14 -13.15
N GLY A 63 -3.28 -33.36 -12.28
CA GLY A 63 -2.72 -34.70 -12.05
C GLY A 63 -1.83 -34.82 -10.80
N HIS A 64 -1.45 -36.05 -10.47
CA HIS A 64 -0.65 -36.38 -9.29
C HIS A 64 0.81 -36.64 -9.74
N LEU A 65 1.69 -35.67 -9.48
CA LEU A 65 3.14 -35.69 -9.78
C LEU A 65 3.60 -35.70 -11.25
N GLU A 66 2.84 -36.23 -12.20
CA GLU A 66 3.19 -36.20 -13.63
C GLU A 66 1.99 -35.76 -14.49
N LEU A 67 2.16 -34.64 -15.18
CA LEU A 67 1.16 -34.04 -16.03
C LEU A 67 1.43 -34.39 -17.48
N GLN A 68 0.40 -34.75 -18.24
CA GLN A 68 0.50 -35.05 -19.66
C GLN A 68 -0.49 -34.19 -20.46
N TRP A 69 0.02 -33.52 -21.49
CA TRP A 69 -0.80 -32.71 -22.40
C TRP A 69 -0.94 -33.42 -23.75
N ASN A 70 0.19 -33.84 -24.34
CA ASN A 70 0.25 -34.34 -25.70
C ASN A 70 -0.38 -33.38 -26.73
N GLU A 71 -0.22 -32.07 -26.50
CA GLU A 71 -0.82 -31.00 -27.31
C GLU A 71 0.23 -30.36 -28.23
N ASP A 72 -0.18 -30.08 -29.46
CA ASP A 72 0.66 -29.50 -30.50
C ASP A 72 0.47 -27.97 -30.55
N LEU A 73 1.54 -27.22 -30.34
CA LEU A 73 1.57 -25.76 -30.43
C LEU A 73 2.31 -25.34 -31.71
N THR A 74 1.66 -24.55 -32.55
CA THR A 74 2.29 -24.03 -33.79
C THR A 74 2.82 -22.61 -33.56
N LEU A 75 4.11 -22.42 -33.78
CA LEU A 75 4.86 -21.17 -33.58
C LEU A 75 5.47 -20.71 -34.91
N ASN A 76 5.62 -19.41 -35.12
CA ASN A 76 6.37 -18.87 -36.25
C ASN A 76 7.78 -18.52 -35.77
N VAL A 77 8.81 -19.15 -36.33
CA VAL A 77 10.18 -19.06 -35.84
C VAL A 77 11.17 -18.89 -36.98
N THR A 78 12.37 -18.41 -36.68
CA THR A 78 13.52 -18.45 -37.59
C THR A 78 14.51 -19.53 -37.10
N PRO A 79 15.46 -19.98 -37.94
CA PRO A 79 16.49 -20.93 -37.51
C PRO A 79 17.35 -20.46 -36.32
N GLN A 80 17.35 -19.15 -36.02
CA GLN A 80 18.07 -18.55 -34.89
C GLN A 80 17.16 -18.23 -33.69
N SER A 81 15.87 -18.59 -33.75
CA SER A 81 14.92 -18.23 -32.70
C SER A 81 15.15 -19.01 -31.40
N ARG A 82 14.89 -18.33 -30.28
CA ARG A 82 14.94 -18.87 -28.93
C ARG A 82 13.52 -19.07 -28.40
N LEU A 83 13.20 -20.28 -27.96
CA LEU A 83 11.91 -20.61 -27.35
C LEU A 83 12.03 -20.65 -25.84
N ASP A 84 11.27 -19.81 -25.14
CA ASP A 84 11.17 -19.83 -23.69
C ASP A 84 9.87 -20.51 -23.25
N LEU A 85 10.00 -21.58 -22.46
CA LEU A 85 8.92 -22.36 -21.91
C LEU A 85 8.76 -22.07 -20.41
N LYS A 86 7.52 -21.89 -19.97
CA LYS A 86 7.16 -21.61 -18.57
C LYS A 86 6.04 -22.54 -18.13
N LEU A 87 6.25 -23.27 -17.05
CA LEU A 87 5.23 -24.10 -16.42
C LEU A 87 4.54 -23.31 -15.30
N TRP A 88 3.23 -23.14 -15.38
CA TRP A 88 2.44 -22.36 -14.41
C TRP A 88 1.50 -23.26 -13.60
N SER A 89 1.51 -23.11 -12.28
CA SER A 89 0.50 -23.66 -11.37
C SER A 89 -0.73 -22.76 -11.31
N CYS A 90 -1.90 -23.39 -11.17
CA CYS A 90 -3.17 -22.71 -10.93
C CYS A 90 -3.95 -23.32 -9.76
N HIS A 91 -3.25 -23.89 -8.78
CA HIS A 91 -3.85 -24.46 -7.55
C HIS A 91 -4.41 -23.38 -6.59
N THR A 92 -4.01 -22.11 -6.75
CA THR A 92 -4.49 -21.00 -5.93
C THR A 92 -4.99 -19.85 -6.82
N LEU A 93 -5.64 -18.86 -6.21
CA LEU A 93 -6.09 -17.62 -6.86
C LEU A 93 -4.95 -16.83 -7.56
N ARG A 94 -3.69 -17.23 -7.37
CA ARG A 94 -2.50 -16.65 -8.00
C ARG A 94 -1.83 -17.66 -8.93
N LYS A 95 -1.44 -17.21 -10.13
CA LYS A 95 -0.61 -18.03 -11.04
C LYS A 95 0.82 -18.08 -10.49
N GLU A 96 1.25 -19.24 -10.04
CA GLU A 96 2.61 -19.45 -9.54
C GLU A 96 3.47 -20.10 -10.62
N LEU A 97 4.67 -19.56 -10.87
CA LEU A 97 5.59 -20.11 -11.86
C LEU A 97 6.32 -21.31 -11.24
N LEU A 98 6.03 -22.51 -11.72
CA LEU A 98 6.65 -23.76 -11.23
C LEU A 98 8.07 -23.97 -11.80
N GLY A 99 8.37 -23.39 -12.96
CA GLY A 99 9.72 -23.34 -13.49
C GLY A 99 9.78 -22.95 -14.96
N THR A 100 11.00 -22.75 -15.43
CA THR A 100 11.29 -22.30 -16.81
C THR A 100 12.29 -23.20 -17.50
N ALA A 101 12.22 -23.24 -18.84
CA ALA A 101 13.20 -23.86 -19.72
C ALA A 101 13.37 -23.01 -20.98
N THR A 102 14.54 -23.07 -21.60
CA THR A 102 14.83 -22.37 -22.86
C THR A 102 15.35 -23.37 -23.89
N ILE A 103 14.94 -23.22 -25.14
CA ILE A 103 15.44 -23.94 -26.31
C ILE A 103 16.06 -22.93 -27.26
N ASP A 104 17.35 -23.12 -27.59
CA ASP A 104 17.97 -22.45 -28.73
C ASP A 104 17.81 -23.34 -29.96
N LEU A 105 17.04 -22.88 -30.96
CA LEU A 105 16.73 -23.70 -32.13
C LEU A 105 17.97 -23.96 -32.98
N LEU A 106 18.91 -23.03 -33.06
CA LEU A 106 20.11 -23.18 -33.88
C LEU A 106 21.01 -24.29 -33.31
N ASP A 107 21.24 -24.25 -32.01
CA ASP A 107 22.03 -25.28 -31.33
C ASP A 107 21.32 -26.64 -31.37
N THR A 108 20.00 -26.66 -31.19
CA THR A 108 19.22 -27.91 -31.25
C THR A 108 19.25 -28.54 -32.65
N LEU A 109 19.14 -27.74 -33.71
CA LEU A 109 19.20 -28.21 -35.10
C LEU A 109 20.61 -28.68 -35.49
N ARG A 110 21.65 -28.00 -35.03
CA ARG A 110 23.07 -28.38 -35.25
C ARG A 110 23.45 -29.68 -34.57
N THR A 111 22.94 -29.92 -33.36
CA THR A 111 23.25 -31.13 -32.58
C THR A 111 22.54 -32.38 -33.13
N HIS A 112 21.53 -32.20 -33.99
CA HIS A 112 20.70 -33.27 -34.53
C HIS A 112 20.72 -33.38 -36.08
N ASP A 113 21.81 -32.93 -36.72
CA ASP A 113 22.09 -33.09 -38.16
C ASP A 113 20.94 -32.65 -39.10
N GLY A 114 20.15 -31.64 -38.69
CA GLY A 114 19.15 -30.98 -39.55
C GLY A 114 18.08 -31.89 -40.18
N LYS A 115 17.89 -33.13 -39.68
CA LYS A 115 16.99 -34.13 -40.31
C LYS A 115 15.79 -34.49 -39.45
N SER A 116 14.63 -34.45 -40.09
CA SER A 116 13.29 -34.81 -39.62
C SER A 116 13.22 -36.18 -38.92
N LYS A 117 13.43 -36.18 -37.61
CA LYS A 117 12.89 -37.14 -36.65
C LYS A 117 12.49 -36.34 -35.41
N THR A 118 11.32 -36.64 -34.83
CA THR A 118 10.80 -36.00 -33.63
C THR A 118 11.91 -35.85 -32.57
N ILE A 119 12.39 -34.63 -32.35
CA ILE A 119 13.46 -34.36 -31.38
C ILE A 119 12.79 -34.30 -30.01
N LYS A 120 12.96 -35.34 -29.21
CA LYS A 120 12.51 -35.36 -27.81
C LYS A 120 13.57 -34.71 -26.94
N VAL A 121 13.23 -33.59 -26.32
CA VAL A 121 14.11 -32.90 -25.38
C VAL A 121 13.49 -32.93 -23.98
N HIS A 122 14.31 -33.31 -23.01
CA HIS A 122 13.96 -33.28 -21.59
C HIS A 122 14.70 -32.12 -20.93
N PHE A 123 13.94 -31.19 -20.36
CA PHE A 123 14.50 -30.03 -19.66
C PHE A 123 14.31 -30.14 -18.16
N TYR A 124 15.32 -29.71 -17.41
CA TYR A 124 15.18 -29.48 -15.98
C TYR A 124 14.62 -28.07 -15.75
N LEU A 125 13.48 -27.99 -15.09
CA LEU A 125 12.80 -26.75 -14.75
C LEU A 125 13.53 -26.07 -13.59
N GLY A 126 14.15 -24.92 -13.88
CA GLY A 126 14.83 -24.11 -12.86
C GLY A 126 13.88 -23.09 -12.22
N HIS A 127 14.13 -22.75 -10.95
CA HIS A 127 13.43 -21.71 -10.19
C HIS A 127 14.31 -20.45 -10.08
N CYS A 128 14.59 -19.76 -11.19
CA CYS A 128 15.32 -18.47 -11.17
C CYS A 128 14.98 -17.61 -12.40
N PRO A 129 14.65 -16.31 -12.25
CA PRO A 129 14.29 -15.44 -13.38
C PRO A 129 15.47 -14.94 -14.23
N TRP A 130 16.73 -15.16 -13.81
CA TRP A 130 17.91 -14.71 -14.55
C TRP A 130 19.11 -15.63 -14.28
N ILE A 131 19.45 -16.52 -15.22
CA ILE A 131 20.80 -17.04 -15.49
C ILE A 131 20.74 -17.67 -16.89
N VAL A 132 21.52 -17.12 -17.82
CA VAL A 132 21.78 -17.66 -19.16
C VAL A 132 23.04 -18.53 -19.08
N SER A 133 22.99 -19.68 -19.76
CA SER A 133 24.10 -20.57 -20.12
C SER A 133 24.94 -21.16 -18.96
N ARG A 134 24.65 -22.42 -18.61
CA ARG A 134 25.67 -23.43 -18.27
C ARG A 134 25.10 -24.82 -18.54
N THR A 135 25.93 -25.67 -19.15
CA THR A 135 25.64 -27.10 -19.37
C THR A 135 25.27 -27.79 -18.06
N PRO A 136 24.35 -28.77 -18.08
CA PRO A 136 23.78 -29.33 -16.85
C PRO A 136 24.81 -30.19 -16.13
N SER A 137 25.16 -29.82 -14.90
CA SER A 137 25.76 -30.71 -13.91
C SER A 137 24.68 -31.61 -13.32
N HIS A 138 25.00 -32.89 -13.15
CA HIS A 138 24.06 -34.02 -13.08
C HIS A 138 23.11 -34.12 -11.87
N ASP A 139 22.93 -33.09 -11.03
CA ASP A 139 21.99 -33.12 -9.90
C ASP A 139 21.45 -31.72 -9.54
N SER A 140 20.69 -31.11 -10.46
CA SER A 140 19.85 -29.95 -10.18
C SER A 140 18.45 -30.39 -9.72
N GLN A 141 18.02 -29.93 -8.54
CA GLN A 141 16.61 -30.01 -8.13
C GLN A 141 15.76 -29.20 -9.12
N GLY A 142 15.13 -29.91 -10.07
CA GLY A 142 14.27 -29.34 -11.10
C GLY A 142 13.35 -30.41 -11.65
N GLY A 143 12.09 -30.06 -11.90
CA GLY A 143 11.15 -30.96 -12.57
C GLY A 143 11.54 -31.21 -14.02
N SER A 144 11.12 -32.33 -14.61
CA SER A 144 11.41 -32.60 -16.03
C SER A 144 10.25 -32.14 -16.94
N LEU A 145 10.52 -31.39 -18.00
CA LEU A 145 9.55 -31.10 -19.07
C LEU A 145 9.97 -31.84 -20.35
N GLY A 146 9.08 -32.70 -20.87
CA GLY A 146 9.24 -33.41 -22.13
C GLY A 146 8.58 -32.68 -23.27
N VAL A 147 9.36 -32.33 -24.30
CA VAL A 147 8.89 -31.61 -25.48
C VAL A 147 9.38 -32.32 -26.74
N ALA A 148 8.55 -32.38 -27.76
CA ALA A 148 8.86 -32.97 -29.06
C ALA A 148 8.76 -31.90 -30.16
N LEU A 149 9.88 -31.64 -30.84
CA LEU A 149 9.92 -30.77 -32.01
C LEU A 149 9.69 -31.60 -33.28
N ALA A 150 8.77 -31.17 -34.13
CA ALA A 150 8.66 -31.61 -35.51
C ALA A 150 8.66 -30.36 -36.38
N ASN A 151 9.37 -30.35 -37.53
CA ASN A 151 8.87 -29.76 -38.77
C ASN A 151 9.78 -29.97 -40.01
N GLY A 152 9.14 -29.77 -41.16
CA GLY A 152 9.68 -29.90 -42.52
C GLY A 152 10.74 -28.86 -42.89
N GLU A 153 11.36 -29.10 -44.04
CA GLU A 153 12.64 -28.58 -44.52
C GLU A 153 12.83 -27.06 -44.38
N LEU A 154 13.96 -26.67 -43.78
CA LEU A 154 14.52 -25.31 -43.76
C LEU A 154 15.81 -25.33 -44.60
N SER A 155 15.84 -24.66 -45.75
CA SER A 155 17.00 -24.60 -46.65
C SER A 155 17.89 -23.38 -46.36
N GLU A 156 19.21 -23.59 -46.23
CA GLU A 156 20.22 -22.54 -46.18
C GLU A 156 20.55 -22.04 -47.61
N GLU A 157 20.50 -20.72 -47.85
CA GLU A 157 21.08 -20.11 -49.06
C GLU A 157 22.39 -19.35 -48.78
N GLN A 158 23.36 -19.62 -49.66
CA GLN A 158 24.74 -19.12 -49.67
C GLN A 158 24.85 -17.66 -50.10
N SER A 159 25.76 -16.91 -49.48
CA SER A 159 26.12 -15.53 -49.89
C SER A 159 27.26 -15.52 -50.93
N PRO A 160 27.20 -14.71 -52.02
CA PRO A 160 28.32 -14.51 -52.92
C PRO A 160 29.18 -13.28 -52.52
N GLY A 161 30.50 -13.40 -52.69
CA GLY A 161 31.49 -12.41 -52.29
C GLY A 161 31.95 -11.41 -53.38
N ALA A 162 32.89 -10.54 -52.99
CA ALA A 162 33.80 -9.77 -53.85
C ALA A 162 34.94 -9.21 -52.97
N SER A 163 36.16 -9.76 -53.04
CA SER A 163 37.33 -9.27 -53.81
C SER A 163 37.75 -7.83 -53.46
N GLY A 164 38.99 -7.48 -53.08
CA GLY A 164 40.30 -8.12 -53.16
C GLY A 164 41.34 -7.06 -53.58
N ARG A 165 42.53 -7.04 -52.94
CA ARG A 165 43.88 -6.60 -53.41
C ARG A 165 44.77 -6.33 -52.19
N ASN A 166 45.69 -7.24 -51.84
CA ASN A 166 47.04 -7.46 -52.36
C ASN A 166 48.11 -6.57 -51.68
N TYR A 167 49.03 -7.18 -50.91
CA TYR A 167 50.41 -7.44 -51.35
C TYR A 167 51.15 -8.42 -50.42
N SER A 168 51.84 -9.36 -51.07
CA SER A 168 52.78 -10.40 -50.61
C SER A 168 54.09 -9.76 -50.11
N ALA A 169 54.97 -10.33 -49.26
CA ALA A 169 55.64 -11.63 -49.43
C ALA A 169 56.63 -12.01 -48.30
N LYS A 170 56.77 -13.34 -48.08
CA LYS A 170 57.97 -14.15 -47.65
C LYS A 170 58.41 -14.05 -46.16
N ASN A 171 58.80 -15.11 -45.42
CA ASN A 171 59.20 -16.51 -45.70
C ASN A 171 59.05 -17.35 -44.39
N SER A 172 58.27 -18.46 -44.39
CA SER A 172 58.67 -19.89 -44.32
C SER A 172 59.22 -20.51 -43.00
N HIS A 173 58.47 -21.55 -42.55
CA HIS A 173 58.87 -22.81 -41.85
C HIS A 173 58.66 -23.01 -40.32
N SER A 174 57.51 -23.63 -40.01
CA SER A 174 57.25 -24.87 -39.21
C SER A 174 57.81 -25.05 -37.78
N GLY A 175 56.92 -24.79 -36.79
CA GLY A 175 56.59 -25.55 -35.55
C GLY A 175 57.67 -25.94 -34.51
N PRO A 176 57.30 -26.42 -33.30
CA PRO A 176 55.99 -26.46 -32.64
C PRO A 176 55.96 -25.87 -31.21
N GLY A 177 54.75 -25.66 -30.65
CA GLY A 177 54.49 -25.85 -29.21
C GLY A 177 54.65 -24.64 -28.27
N SER A 178 53.50 -24.25 -27.72
CA SER A 178 53.28 -23.64 -26.39
C SER A 178 53.80 -22.23 -26.07
N THR A 179 52.95 -21.55 -25.28
CA THR A 179 53.12 -20.30 -24.51
C THR A 179 52.92 -18.96 -25.22
N ASP A 180 51.79 -18.34 -24.83
CA ASP A 180 51.64 -16.97 -24.34
C ASP A 180 51.87 -15.77 -25.28
N LEU A 181 50.78 -15.03 -25.57
CA LEU A 181 50.42 -13.84 -24.79
C LEU A 181 49.11 -13.20 -25.30
N ILE A 182 48.20 -12.99 -24.34
CA ILE A 182 47.25 -11.86 -24.20
C ILE A 182 46.11 -11.76 -25.22
N CYS A 183 44.90 -12.07 -24.75
CA CYS A 183 43.79 -11.12 -24.89
C CYS A 183 42.95 -11.13 -23.61
N LEU A 184 42.80 -9.95 -23.03
CA LEU A 184 42.21 -9.65 -21.74
C LEU A 184 40.80 -10.24 -21.58
N SER A 185 40.68 -11.24 -20.69
CA SER A 185 39.40 -11.69 -20.17
C SER A 185 38.87 -10.68 -19.15
N LEU A 186 37.91 -9.85 -19.56
CA LEU A 186 37.04 -9.03 -18.71
C LEU A 186 36.03 -9.89 -17.90
N SER A 187 36.46 -11.03 -17.38
CA SER A 187 35.65 -11.94 -16.54
C SER A 187 36.22 -12.13 -15.13
N LEU A 188 37.24 -11.37 -14.75
CA LEU A 188 37.87 -11.42 -13.42
C LEU A 188 37.98 -10.01 -12.85
N CYS A 189 36.84 -9.41 -12.49
CA CYS A 189 36.81 -8.26 -11.58
C CYS A 189 35.46 -8.08 -10.86
N PHE A 190 34.83 -9.18 -10.45
CA PHE A 190 33.79 -9.16 -9.39
C PHE A 190 34.18 -9.99 -8.16
N SER A 191 35.40 -10.56 -8.14
CA SER A 191 35.89 -11.45 -7.07
C SER A 191 36.83 -10.76 -6.07
N LEU A 192 36.98 -9.45 -6.13
CA LEU A 192 37.68 -8.68 -5.11
C LEU A 192 36.65 -7.85 -4.36
N LEU A 193 35.99 -8.50 -3.39
CA LEU A 193 35.59 -7.92 -2.08
C LEU A 193 34.68 -8.84 -1.22
N LEU A 194 34.25 -10.02 -1.67
CA LEU A 194 33.46 -10.93 -0.81
C LEU A 194 34.30 -12.10 -0.28
N SER A 195 34.36 -12.22 1.04
CA SER A 195 35.03 -13.28 1.80
C SER A 195 34.35 -14.65 1.73
N TRP A 196 33.24 -14.77 0.99
CA TRP A 196 32.36 -15.94 1.03
C TRP A 196 32.19 -16.58 -0.36
N GLU A 197 32.32 -17.91 -0.43
CA GLU A 197 32.07 -18.73 -1.62
C GLU A 197 30.89 -19.67 -1.39
N GLN A 198 29.90 -19.66 -2.29
CA GLN A 198 28.81 -20.61 -2.27
C GLN A 198 29.24 -21.91 -2.98
N ARG A 199 29.09 -23.04 -2.31
CA ARG A 199 29.37 -24.38 -2.84
C ARG A 199 28.14 -25.27 -2.74
N VAL A 200 28.05 -26.26 -3.62
CA VAL A 200 26.95 -27.22 -3.67
C VAL A 200 27.53 -28.62 -3.49
N LEU A 201 26.98 -29.40 -2.56
CA LEU A 201 27.36 -30.79 -2.38
C LEU A 201 26.79 -31.68 -3.49
N PRO A 202 27.33 -32.91 -3.68
CA PRO A 202 26.85 -33.84 -4.70
C PRO A 202 25.34 -34.12 -4.63
N HIS A 203 24.72 -33.99 -3.47
CA HIS A 203 23.27 -34.16 -3.26
C HIS A 203 22.46 -32.84 -3.34
N GLY A 204 22.98 -31.81 -4.02
CA GLY A 204 22.28 -30.54 -4.28
C GLY A 204 22.15 -29.57 -3.10
N ARG A 205 22.70 -29.89 -1.92
CA ARG A 205 22.62 -29.00 -0.74
C ARG A 205 23.71 -27.93 -0.82
N VAL A 206 23.30 -26.68 -0.66
CA VAL A 206 24.18 -25.51 -0.68
C VAL A 206 24.82 -25.30 0.69
N TYR A 207 26.13 -25.05 0.71
CA TYR A 207 26.88 -24.56 1.88
C TYR A 207 27.76 -23.39 1.47
N TYR A 208 28.14 -22.55 2.42
CA TYR A 208 28.93 -21.35 2.21
C TYR A 208 30.27 -21.49 2.93
N VAL A 209 31.35 -21.16 2.23
CA VAL A 209 32.72 -21.22 2.73
C VAL A 209 33.19 -19.80 2.98
N ASP A 210 33.60 -19.51 4.21
CA ASP A 210 34.29 -18.27 4.53
C ASP A 210 35.79 -18.45 4.29
N HIS A 211 36.34 -17.73 3.32
CA HIS A 211 37.77 -17.76 3.03
C HIS A 211 38.62 -17.01 4.06
N ASN A 212 38.03 -16.10 4.84
CA ASN A 212 38.72 -15.36 5.88
C ASN A 212 38.85 -16.17 7.16
N THR A 213 37.76 -16.80 7.61
CA THR A 213 37.77 -17.62 8.85
C THR A 213 38.05 -19.10 8.61
N LYS A 214 38.09 -19.52 7.34
CA LYS A 214 38.21 -20.94 6.91
C LYS A 214 37.13 -21.84 7.53
N THR A 215 35.93 -21.30 7.71
CA THR A 215 34.78 -22.04 8.24
C THR A 215 33.74 -22.31 7.15
N THR A 216 32.87 -23.29 7.39
CA THR A 216 31.77 -23.62 6.48
C THR A 216 30.44 -23.56 7.22
N THR A 217 29.42 -22.98 6.59
CA THR A 217 28.07 -22.88 7.16
C THR A 217 27.01 -23.30 6.15
N TRP A 218 25.87 -23.78 6.64
CA TRP A 218 24.69 -24.05 5.82
C TRP A 218 23.79 -22.83 5.66
N GLU A 219 24.01 -21.79 6.48
CA GLU A 219 23.25 -20.55 6.45
C GLU A 219 23.88 -19.58 5.43
N ARG A 220 23.07 -18.89 4.63
CA ARG A 220 23.56 -17.84 3.72
C ARG A 220 24.41 -16.78 4.48
N PRO A 221 25.48 -16.22 3.90
CA PRO A 221 26.21 -15.14 4.55
C PRO A 221 25.30 -13.92 4.81
N LEU A 222 25.59 -13.19 5.88
CA LEU A 222 24.92 -11.92 6.17
C LEU A 222 25.44 -10.82 5.22
N PRO A 223 24.65 -9.77 4.96
CA PRO A 223 25.14 -8.61 4.21
C PRO A 223 26.37 -7.96 4.88
N PRO A 224 27.25 -7.27 4.13
CA PRO A 224 28.43 -6.63 4.69
C PRO A 224 28.09 -5.69 5.86
N GLY A 225 28.89 -5.75 6.93
CA GLY A 225 28.68 -4.96 8.16
C GLY A 225 27.79 -5.62 9.21
N TRP A 226 27.04 -6.67 8.86
CA TRP A 226 26.14 -7.36 9.79
C TRP A 226 26.79 -8.52 10.55
N GLU A 227 26.51 -8.60 11.85
CA GLU A 227 26.94 -9.67 12.75
C GLU A 227 25.72 -10.30 13.45
N LYS A 228 25.72 -11.63 13.58
CA LYS A 228 24.76 -12.38 14.42
C LYS A 228 25.27 -12.42 15.85
N ARG A 229 24.45 -11.97 16.81
CA ARG A 229 24.73 -12.00 18.25
C ARG A 229 23.65 -12.74 19.02
N VAL A 230 23.95 -13.01 20.29
CA VAL A 230 23.07 -13.69 21.24
C VAL A 230 22.86 -12.79 22.44
N ASP A 231 21.60 -12.58 22.83
CA ASP A 231 21.28 -11.79 24.01
C ASP A 231 21.48 -12.59 25.31
N GLN A 232 21.27 -11.95 26.47
CA GLN A 232 21.41 -12.60 27.78
C GLN A 232 20.43 -13.76 28.01
N ARG A 233 19.38 -13.88 27.18
CA ARG A 233 18.36 -14.92 27.25
C ARG A 233 18.58 -16.02 26.21
N GLY A 234 19.71 -16.01 25.48
CA GLY A 234 20.02 -17.01 24.47
C GLY A 234 19.33 -16.79 23.12
N ARG A 235 18.69 -15.64 22.90
CA ARG A 235 17.97 -15.31 21.65
C ARG A 235 18.92 -14.67 20.65
N PHE A 236 18.78 -15.04 19.38
CA PHE A 236 19.58 -14.44 18.31
C PHE A 236 19.04 -13.07 17.91
N TYR A 237 19.95 -12.12 17.69
CA TYR A 237 19.68 -10.82 17.09
C TYR A 237 20.83 -10.43 16.17
N TYR A 238 20.64 -9.42 15.33
CA TYR A 238 21.60 -9.00 14.32
C TYR A 238 21.99 -7.54 14.54
N VAL A 239 23.26 -7.22 14.33
CA VAL A 239 23.81 -5.88 14.53
C VAL A 239 24.59 -5.46 13.29
N ASP A 240 24.27 -4.29 12.74
CA ASP A 240 25.09 -3.63 11.74
C ASP A 240 26.13 -2.74 12.42
N HIS A 241 27.41 -3.00 12.18
CA HIS A 241 28.51 -2.21 12.71
C HIS A 241 28.68 -0.86 12.04
N ASN A 242 28.21 -0.70 10.81
CA ASN A 242 28.34 0.55 10.06
C ASN A 242 27.37 1.60 10.60
N THR A 243 26.09 1.23 10.73
CA THR A 243 25.02 2.14 11.18
C THR A 243 24.72 2.02 12.67
N ARG A 244 25.32 1.05 13.37
CA ARG A 244 25.01 0.68 14.76
C ARG A 244 23.54 0.28 14.97
N THR A 245 22.88 -0.16 13.91
CA THR A 245 21.48 -0.60 13.96
C THR A 245 21.39 -2.04 14.40
N THR A 246 20.26 -2.41 15.01
CA THR A 246 20.01 -3.78 15.44
C THR A 246 18.63 -4.22 14.97
N THR A 247 18.48 -5.51 14.68
CA THR A 247 17.18 -6.10 14.33
C THR A 247 17.10 -7.55 14.80
N TRP A 248 15.88 -8.02 15.06
CA TRP A 248 15.60 -9.42 15.36
C TRP A 248 15.46 -10.28 14.10
N GLN A 249 15.15 -9.66 12.96
CA GLN A 249 15.05 -10.34 11.69
C GLN A 249 16.42 -10.50 11.04
N ARG A 250 16.69 -11.69 10.50
CA ARG A 250 17.93 -11.91 9.76
C ARG A 250 17.99 -10.99 8.54
N PRO A 251 18.99 -10.10 8.44
CA PRO A 251 19.08 -9.14 7.35
C PRO A 251 19.36 -9.86 6.03
N THR A 252 18.68 -9.44 4.98
CA THR A 252 18.90 -9.83 3.59
C THR A 252 19.34 -8.61 2.79
N GLU A 253 19.90 -8.80 1.59
CA GLU A 253 20.21 -7.65 0.72
C GLU A 253 18.97 -6.81 0.41
N GLU A 254 17.79 -7.43 0.34
CA GLU A 254 16.52 -6.73 0.13
C GLU A 254 16.12 -5.91 1.36
N SER A 255 16.21 -6.48 2.57
CA SER A 255 15.87 -5.74 3.79
C SER A 255 16.81 -4.57 4.04
N VAL A 256 18.10 -4.72 3.70
CA VAL A 256 19.10 -3.64 3.78
C VAL A 256 18.76 -2.52 2.78
N ARG A 257 18.47 -2.85 1.52
CA ARG A 257 18.04 -1.84 0.53
C ARG A 257 16.78 -1.09 0.95
N ASN A 258 15.78 -1.79 1.50
CA ASN A 258 14.55 -1.18 1.99
C ASN A 258 14.84 -0.22 3.16
N TYR A 259 15.75 -0.59 4.05
CA TYR A 259 16.17 0.27 5.16
C TYR A 259 16.94 1.51 4.69
N GLU A 260 17.86 1.37 3.73
CA GLU A 260 18.59 2.50 3.14
C GLU A 260 17.63 3.50 2.47
N GLN A 261 16.62 3.02 1.75
CA GLN A 261 15.57 3.87 1.17
C GLN A 261 14.76 4.61 2.24
N TRP A 262 14.38 3.92 3.31
CA TRP A 262 13.69 4.53 4.44
C TRP A 262 14.56 5.60 5.13
N GLN A 263 15.85 5.33 5.34
CA GLN A 263 16.79 6.31 5.89
C GLN A 263 16.95 7.54 4.98
N SER A 264 17.01 7.34 3.65
CA SER A 264 17.09 8.45 2.70
C SER A 264 15.85 9.35 2.76
N GLN A 265 14.65 8.76 2.90
CA GLN A 265 13.40 9.52 3.08
C GLN A 265 13.42 10.27 4.41
N ARG A 266 13.89 9.62 5.48
CA ARG A 266 14.04 10.25 6.80
C ARG A 266 14.96 11.48 6.75
N ASN A 267 16.05 11.43 5.99
CA ASN A 267 16.97 12.57 5.85
C ASN A 267 16.34 13.77 5.12
N GLN A 268 15.29 13.55 4.31
CA GLN A 268 14.55 14.62 3.62
C GLN A 268 13.47 15.27 4.51
N LEU A 269 13.28 14.81 5.76
CA LEU A 269 12.23 15.29 6.65
C LEU A 269 12.36 16.76 7.09
N GLN A 270 13.55 17.36 6.99
CA GLN A 270 13.71 18.79 7.30
C GLN A 270 12.84 19.70 6.40
N GLY A 271 12.65 19.33 5.13
CA GLY A 271 11.73 20.04 4.23
C GLY A 271 10.25 19.74 4.51
N ALA A 272 9.95 18.49 4.90
CA ALA A 272 8.59 18.04 5.20
C ALA A 272 8.04 18.66 6.50
N MET A 273 8.90 18.95 7.49
CA MET A 273 8.47 19.53 8.77
C MET A 273 7.84 20.92 8.61
N HIS A 274 8.30 21.74 7.65
CA HIS A 274 7.70 23.04 7.39
C HIS A 274 6.26 22.90 6.88
N GLN A 275 6.03 22.02 5.90
CA GLN A 275 4.68 21.73 5.40
C GLN A 275 3.80 21.08 6.47
N PHE A 276 4.36 20.16 7.26
CA PHE A 276 3.68 19.54 8.38
C PHE A 276 3.23 20.57 9.44
N SER A 277 4.05 21.58 9.71
CA SER A 277 3.71 22.65 10.66
C SER A 277 2.56 23.55 10.21
N GLN A 278 2.29 23.60 8.90
CA GLN A 278 1.17 24.35 8.31
C GLN A 278 -0.15 23.58 8.38
N ARG A 279 -0.14 22.29 8.76
CA ARG A 279 -1.37 21.52 8.89
C ARG A 279 -2.24 22.10 10.00
N PHE A 280 -3.55 22.05 9.79
CA PHE A 280 -4.54 22.63 10.68
C PHE A 280 -5.80 21.75 10.75
N LEU A 281 -6.68 21.99 11.71
CA LEU A 281 -8.05 21.48 11.70
C LEU A 281 -8.98 22.67 11.87
N TYR A 282 -9.59 22.79 13.04
CA TYR A 282 -10.27 23.99 13.47
C TYR A 282 -9.46 24.54 14.64
N GLN A 283 -8.95 25.76 14.52
CA GLN A 283 -8.12 26.37 15.54
C GLN A 283 -8.86 26.35 16.89
N SER A 284 -8.21 25.83 17.94
CA SER A 284 -8.52 26.25 19.30
C SER A 284 -8.03 27.69 19.42
N SER A 285 -8.95 28.64 19.29
CA SER A 285 -8.70 30.08 19.39
C SER A 285 -7.96 30.43 20.70
N GLY A 286 -6.67 30.73 20.58
CA GLY A 286 -5.85 31.42 21.57
C GLY A 286 -5.78 32.93 21.33
N ALA A 287 -6.78 33.52 20.67
CA ALA A 287 -6.97 34.96 20.44
C ALA A 287 -8.38 35.34 20.94
N PRO A 288 -8.61 36.60 21.38
CA PRO A 288 -9.69 36.94 22.30
C PRO A 288 -11.06 36.56 21.73
N ALA A 289 -11.92 36.08 22.62
CA ALA A 289 -13.25 35.55 22.37
C ALA A 289 -14.21 36.57 21.74
N VAL A 290 -14.04 36.85 20.45
CA VAL A 290 -14.93 37.71 19.66
C VAL A 290 -15.84 36.90 18.72
N GLU A 291 -15.54 35.63 18.41
CA GLU A 291 -16.42 34.80 17.55
C GLU A 291 -16.80 33.42 18.09
N ASN A 292 -16.29 33.00 19.25
CA ASN A 292 -16.71 31.76 19.91
C ASN A 292 -17.71 32.06 21.02
N ASP A 293 -18.90 32.49 20.64
CA ASP A 293 -20.03 32.61 21.55
C ASP A 293 -21.07 31.52 21.27
N PRO A 294 -21.32 30.59 22.20
CA PRO A 294 -22.32 29.52 22.03
C PRO A 294 -23.73 30.03 21.72
N LEU A 295 -24.00 31.32 21.98
CA LEU A 295 -25.29 31.99 21.79
C LEU A 295 -25.38 32.75 20.44
N GLY A 296 -24.43 32.57 19.51
CA GLY A 296 -24.45 33.22 18.18
C GLY A 296 -23.99 34.69 18.19
N ALA A 297 -24.40 35.50 17.22
CA ALA A 297 -24.09 36.94 17.21
C ALA A 297 -24.95 37.71 18.22
N LEU A 298 -24.41 38.81 18.79
CA LEU A 298 -25.20 39.69 19.66
C LEU A 298 -26.35 40.35 18.86
N PRO A 299 -27.50 40.63 19.50
CA PRO A 299 -28.60 41.33 18.83
C PRO A 299 -28.15 42.69 18.29
N SER A 300 -28.78 43.15 17.22
CA SER A 300 -28.42 44.42 16.56
C SER A 300 -28.43 45.60 17.56
N GLY A 301 -27.34 46.37 17.58
CA GLY A 301 -27.13 47.48 18.50
C GLY A 301 -26.50 47.10 19.86
N TRP A 302 -26.13 45.84 20.08
CA TRP A 302 -25.39 45.42 21.28
C TRP A 302 -23.90 45.21 21.01
N GLU A 303 -23.06 45.63 21.95
CA GLU A 303 -21.59 45.52 21.90
C GLU A 303 -21.07 44.88 23.20
N LYS A 304 -20.21 43.87 23.08
CA LYS A 304 -19.50 43.27 24.21
C LYS A 304 -18.23 44.06 24.50
N ARG A 305 -18.05 44.48 25.75
CA ARG A 305 -16.84 45.15 26.24
C ARG A 305 -16.26 44.44 27.45
N GLN A 306 -15.01 44.72 27.76
CA GLN A 306 -14.30 44.14 28.90
C GLN A 306 -13.58 45.24 29.67
N ASP A 307 -13.75 45.27 30.98
CA ASP A 307 -13.03 46.15 31.90
C ASP A 307 -12.47 45.33 33.08
N ASN A 308 -11.19 45.51 33.39
CA ASN A 308 -10.46 44.76 34.44
C ASN A 308 -10.70 43.24 34.44
N GLY A 309 -10.77 42.63 33.25
CA GLY A 309 -10.98 41.19 33.10
C GLY A 309 -12.45 40.76 33.14
N ARG A 310 -13.38 41.63 33.54
CA ARG A 310 -14.83 41.34 33.61
C ARG A 310 -15.56 41.86 32.37
N VAL A 311 -16.39 41.00 31.79
CA VAL A 311 -17.18 41.31 30.59
C VAL A 311 -18.47 42.06 30.97
N TYR A 312 -18.85 43.06 30.18
CA TYR A 312 -20.14 43.73 30.23
C TYR A 312 -20.65 44.03 28.81
N PHE A 313 -21.94 44.28 28.66
CA PHE A 313 -22.62 44.48 27.38
C PHE A 313 -23.23 45.87 27.32
N VAL A 314 -23.04 46.55 26.19
CA VAL A 314 -23.51 47.91 25.92
C VAL A 314 -24.58 47.85 24.85
N ASN A 315 -25.77 48.38 25.14
CA ASN A 315 -26.81 48.56 24.15
C ASN A 315 -26.74 50.00 23.61
N HIS A 316 -26.35 50.15 22.34
CA HIS A 316 -26.29 51.43 21.63
C HIS A 316 -27.67 51.99 21.29
N ASN A 317 -28.70 51.16 21.20
CA ASN A 317 -30.07 51.60 20.93
C ASN A 317 -30.70 52.27 22.16
N THR A 318 -30.45 51.75 23.37
CA THR A 318 -30.98 52.29 24.63
C THR A 318 -29.96 53.10 25.42
N ARG A 319 -28.69 53.11 25.00
CA ARG A 319 -27.54 53.73 25.70
C ARG A 319 -27.37 53.23 27.15
N THR A 320 -27.61 51.94 27.37
CA THR A 320 -27.48 51.30 28.68
C THR A 320 -26.37 50.25 28.67
N THR A 321 -25.78 49.99 29.84
CA THR A 321 -24.82 48.91 30.04
C THR A 321 -25.36 47.89 31.04
N GLN A 322 -25.00 46.62 30.88
CA GLN A 322 -25.36 45.53 31.78
C GLN A 322 -24.26 44.49 31.89
N TRP A 323 -24.25 43.71 32.96
CA TRP A 323 -23.23 42.69 33.20
C TRP A 323 -23.64 41.33 32.62
N GLU A 324 -24.94 41.10 32.51
CA GLU A 324 -25.56 39.88 32.04
C GLU A 324 -25.70 39.91 30.51
N ASP A 325 -25.48 38.79 29.85
CA ASP A 325 -25.59 38.71 28.40
C ASP A 325 -27.06 38.91 27.97
N PRO A 326 -27.37 39.87 27.07
CA PRO A 326 -28.73 40.13 26.63
C PRO A 326 -29.40 38.93 25.95
N ARG A 327 -28.63 37.93 25.49
CA ARG A 327 -29.14 36.67 24.93
C ARG A 327 -29.54 35.65 26.01
N THR A 328 -29.08 35.84 27.24
CA THR A 328 -29.40 34.95 28.38
C THR A 328 -30.57 35.44 29.22
N GLN A 329 -30.98 36.71 29.06
CA GLN A 329 -32.15 37.25 29.74
C GLN A 329 -33.43 36.80 29.02
N GLY A 330 -34.10 35.80 29.62
CA GLY A 330 -35.33 35.20 29.10
C GLY A 330 -35.20 33.73 28.72
N MET A 331 -33.98 33.16 28.75
CA MET A 331 -33.78 31.72 28.56
C MET A 331 -33.95 31.01 29.90
N ILE A 332 -35.05 30.26 30.02
CA ILE A 332 -35.21 29.14 30.95
C ILE A 332 -33.90 28.32 30.90
N GLN A 333 -33.37 27.91 32.06
CA GLN A 333 -32.22 27.01 32.16
C GLN A 333 -32.50 25.72 31.37
N GLU A 334 -32.18 25.71 30.09
CA GLU A 334 -32.45 24.53 29.27
C GLU A 334 -31.44 23.44 29.64
N PRO A 335 -31.89 22.21 29.94
CA PRO A 335 -30.99 21.10 30.20
C PRO A 335 -30.11 20.80 28.97
N PRO A 336 -28.92 20.22 29.17
CA PRO A 336 -28.04 19.84 28.06
C PRO A 336 -28.75 18.85 27.11
N LEU A 337 -28.43 18.93 25.82
CA LEU A 337 -28.95 17.99 24.83
C LEU A 337 -28.51 16.55 25.17
N PRO A 338 -29.33 15.53 24.84
CA PRO A 338 -28.92 14.14 24.98
C PRO A 338 -27.63 13.83 24.17
N PRO A 339 -26.84 12.84 24.59
CA PRO A 339 -25.62 12.44 23.87
C PRO A 339 -25.88 12.15 22.38
N GLY A 340 -25.06 12.74 21.51
CA GLY A 340 -25.16 12.58 20.05
C GLY A 340 -26.15 13.53 19.36
N TRP A 341 -26.77 14.47 20.09
CA TRP A 341 -27.64 15.50 19.51
C TRP A 341 -26.91 16.84 19.37
N GLU A 342 -27.05 17.48 18.21
CA GLU A 342 -26.55 18.83 17.89
C GLU A 342 -27.75 19.76 17.58
N MET A 343 -27.70 21.01 18.02
CA MET A 343 -28.67 22.05 17.63
C MET A 343 -28.05 22.97 16.57
N LYS A 344 -28.78 23.23 15.50
CA LYS A 344 -28.39 24.10 14.38
C LYS A 344 -29.50 25.07 14.02
N TYR A 345 -29.18 26.00 13.13
CA TYR A 345 -30.11 26.96 12.55
C TYR A 345 -30.12 26.80 11.02
N THR A 346 -31.29 26.88 10.40
CA THR A 346 -31.40 26.97 8.93
C THR A 346 -30.87 28.32 8.45
N ALA A 347 -30.72 28.50 7.13
CA ALA A 347 -30.31 29.79 6.55
C ALA A 347 -31.30 30.93 6.90
N GLU A 348 -32.55 30.57 7.17
CA GLU A 348 -33.64 31.45 7.59
C GLU A 348 -33.67 31.67 9.12
N GLY A 349 -32.71 31.12 9.87
CA GLY A 349 -32.58 31.29 11.32
C GLY A 349 -33.51 30.39 12.15
N VAL A 350 -34.11 29.35 11.56
CA VAL A 350 -35.01 28.42 12.29
C VAL A 350 -34.19 27.34 12.99
N ARG A 351 -34.41 27.13 14.29
CA ARG A 351 -33.72 26.07 15.06
C ARG A 351 -34.14 24.68 14.58
N TYR A 352 -33.20 23.78 14.38
CA TYR A 352 -33.42 22.35 14.16
C TYR A 352 -32.36 21.53 14.90
N PHE A 353 -32.61 20.23 15.03
CA PHE A 353 -31.79 19.30 15.79
C PHE A 353 -31.30 18.18 14.89
N VAL A 354 -30.05 17.80 15.06
CA VAL A 354 -29.36 16.74 14.32
C VAL A 354 -29.08 15.60 15.30
N ASP A 355 -29.62 14.42 15.02
CA ASP A 355 -29.29 13.21 15.77
C ASP A 355 -28.19 12.45 15.03
N HIS A 356 -26.96 12.48 15.56
CA HIS A 356 -25.84 11.74 15.00
C HIS A 356 -25.90 10.24 15.28
N ASN A 357 -26.77 9.78 16.19
CA ASN A 357 -26.95 8.34 16.46
C ASN A 357 -27.78 7.67 15.35
N SER A 358 -28.91 8.29 14.96
CA SER A 358 -29.77 7.81 13.88
C SER A 358 -29.45 8.40 12.50
N ARG A 359 -28.56 9.40 12.45
CA ARG A 359 -28.21 10.18 11.25
C ARG A 359 -29.42 10.88 10.63
N THR A 360 -30.26 11.47 11.48
CA THR A 360 -31.49 12.18 11.05
C THR A 360 -31.53 13.60 11.57
N THR A 361 -32.35 14.44 10.96
CA THR A 361 -32.63 15.82 11.43
C THR A 361 -34.10 15.97 11.78
N SER A 362 -34.40 16.86 12.71
CA SER A 362 -35.77 17.09 13.20
C SER A 362 -35.91 18.52 13.72
N PHE A 363 -37.07 19.14 13.55
CA PHE A 363 -37.39 20.40 14.24
C PHE A 363 -37.86 20.18 15.68
N LYS A 364 -38.11 18.92 16.07
CA LYS A 364 -38.52 18.56 17.42
C LYS A 364 -37.30 18.50 18.33
N ASP A 365 -37.37 19.24 19.43
CA ASP A 365 -36.36 19.20 20.49
C ASP A 365 -36.39 17.81 21.17
N PRO A 366 -35.23 17.14 21.30
CA PRO A 366 -35.16 15.83 21.96
C PRO A 366 -35.35 15.90 23.49
N ARG A 367 -35.34 17.09 24.09
CA ARG A 367 -35.49 17.27 25.54
C ARG A 367 -36.98 17.28 25.94
N PRO A 368 -37.37 16.62 27.05
CA PRO A 368 -38.75 16.64 27.52
C PRO A 368 -39.21 18.06 27.87
N GLY A 369 -40.36 18.49 27.33
CA GLY A 369 -41.02 19.75 27.71
C GLY A 369 -40.82 20.95 26.77
N PHE A 370 -40.11 20.79 25.64
CA PHE A 370 -39.95 21.85 24.64
C PHE A 370 -40.91 21.66 23.46
N GLU A 371 -41.55 22.75 23.01
CA GLU A 371 -42.49 22.73 21.88
C GLU A 371 -41.76 22.60 20.53
N SER A 372 -42.39 21.88 19.60
CA SER A 372 -41.86 21.66 18.25
C SER A 372 -41.86 22.95 17.42
N GLY A 373 -40.72 23.31 16.85
CA GLY A 373 -40.67 24.39 15.85
C GLY A 373 -41.41 24.00 14.57
N THR A 374 -42.26 24.88 14.05
CA THR A 374 -42.87 24.73 12.72
C THR A 374 -41.95 25.32 11.66
N GLY A 375 -41.28 24.46 10.90
CA GLY A 375 -40.41 24.83 9.79
C GLY A 375 -40.67 23.95 8.57
N SER A 376 -40.47 24.49 7.36
CA SER A 376 -40.37 23.68 6.15
C SER A 376 -39.17 22.74 6.28
N SER A 377 -39.36 21.45 5.93
CA SER A 377 -38.43 20.30 6.04
C SER A 377 -37.07 20.59 6.67
N PRO A 378 -36.69 19.94 7.80
CA PRO A 378 -35.37 20.14 8.37
C PRO A 378 -34.32 19.80 7.30
N GLY A 379 -33.28 20.61 7.21
CA GLY A 379 -32.21 20.41 6.22
C GLY A 379 -31.69 18.97 6.28
N ALA A 380 -31.13 18.47 5.18
CA ALA A 380 -30.53 17.14 5.13
C ALA A 380 -29.52 16.96 6.27
N TYR A 381 -29.39 15.73 6.77
CA TYR A 381 -28.42 15.39 7.81
C TYR A 381 -27.01 15.83 7.38
N ASP A 382 -26.46 16.78 8.12
CA ASP A 382 -25.12 17.29 7.91
C ASP A 382 -24.15 16.55 8.84
N ARG A 383 -23.26 15.75 8.24
CA ARG A 383 -22.13 15.05 8.87
C ARG A 383 -21.07 16.07 9.33
N SER A 384 -21.44 16.94 10.28
CA SER A 384 -20.59 18.02 10.79
C SER A 384 -19.37 17.45 11.51
N PHE A 385 -18.31 17.21 10.75
CA PHE A 385 -17.01 16.83 11.28
C PHE A 385 -16.54 17.86 12.31
N ARG A 386 -16.80 19.15 12.05
CA ARG A 386 -16.52 20.25 12.97
C ARG A 386 -17.16 20.05 14.34
N TRP A 387 -18.46 19.73 14.41
CA TRP A 387 -19.13 19.50 15.69
C TRP A 387 -18.57 18.30 16.41
N LYS A 388 -18.43 17.17 15.70
CA LYS A 388 -17.88 15.93 16.26
C LYS A 388 -16.48 16.16 16.84
N TYR A 389 -15.64 16.89 16.09
CA TYR A 389 -14.32 17.29 16.54
C TYR A 389 -14.38 18.17 17.80
N HIS A 390 -15.22 19.22 17.83
CA HIS A 390 -15.36 20.06 19.01
C HIS A 390 -15.86 19.29 20.24
N GLN A 391 -16.81 18.37 20.06
CA GLN A 391 -17.30 17.50 21.11
C GLN A 391 -16.18 16.60 21.65
N PHE A 392 -15.40 15.99 20.76
CA PHE A 392 -14.22 15.21 21.15
C PHE A 392 -13.18 16.05 21.89
N ARG A 393 -12.88 17.27 21.40
CA ARG A 393 -11.97 18.20 22.08
C ARG A 393 -12.52 18.57 23.46
N PHE A 394 -13.82 18.82 23.59
CA PHE A 394 -14.46 19.09 24.88
C PHE A 394 -14.24 17.93 25.86
N LEU A 395 -14.51 16.68 25.43
CA LEU A 395 -14.25 15.48 26.24
C LEU A 395 -12.78 15.41 26.70
N CYS A 396 -11.82 15.70 25.81
CA CYS A 396 -10.40 15.72 26.17
C CYS A 396 -10.07 16.82 27.19
N HIS A 397 -10.61 18.03 27.03
CA HIS A 397 -10.34 19.12 27.98
C HIS A 397 -11.00 18.86 29.35
N SER A 398 -12.22 18.34 29.38
CA SER A 398 -12.94 18.02 30.63
C SER A 398 -12.29 16.89 31.42
N ASN A 399 -11.56 15.99 30.74
CA ASN A 399 -10.83 14.89 31.37
C ASN A 399 -9.34 15.21 31.59
N ALA A 400 -8.88 16.42 31.28
CA ALA A 400 -7.49 16.81 31.43
C ALA A 400 -7.11 16.89 32.91
N LEU A 401 -6.02 16.20 33.25
CA LEU A 401 -5.47 16.23 34.59
C LEU A 401 -4.57 17.47 34.77
N PRO A 402 -4.57 18.11 35.96
CA PRO A 402 -3.69 19.24 36.25
C PRO A 402 -2.22 18.80 36.22
N SER A 403 -1.28 19.75 36.32
CA SER A 403 0.17 19.48 36.23
C SER A 403 0.63 19.01 34.84
N HIS A 404 1.87 18.52 34.77
CA HIS A 404 2.56 18.15 33.54
C HIS A 404 3.32 16.83 33.68
N VAL A 405 3.54 16.15 32.56
CA VAL A 405 4.47 15.00 32.44
C VAL A 405 5.69 15.45 31.66
N LYS A 406 6.88 15.20 32.22
CA LYS A 406 8.16 15.47 31.55
C LYS A 406 8.60 14.23 30.78
N ILE A 407 8.84 14.39 29.49
CA ILE A 407 9.37 13.33 28.63
C ILE A 407 10.72 13.80 28.11
N SER A 408 11.81 13.19 28.59
CA SER A 408 13.17 13.55 28.20
C SER A 408 13.74 12.52 27.24
N VAL A 409 14.04 12.94 26.02
CA VAL A 409 14.45 12.08 24.89
C VAL A 409 15.66 12.67 24.18
N SER A 410 16.46 11.83 23.53
CA SER A 410 17.53 12.25 22.62
C SER A 410 17.11 12.06 21.16
N ARG A 411 17.57 12.92 20.25
CA ARG A 411 17.27 12.78 18.81
C ARG A 411 17.84 11.49 18.20
N GLN A 412 18.97 11.01 18.71
CA GLN A 412 19.64 9.80 18.18
C GLN A 412 18.94 8.51 18.63
N THR A 413 18.29 8.51 19.78
CA THR A 413 17.61 7.35 20.40
C THR A 413 16.13 7.66 20.65
N LEU A 414 15.52 8.41 19.74
CA LEU A 414 14.20 9.00 19.92
C LEU A 414 13.13 7.95 20.21
N PHE A 415 13.16 6.84 19.48
CA PHE A 415 12.18 5.76 19.62
C PHE A 415 12.31 5.06 20.97
N GLU A 416 13.51 4.61 21.33
CA GLU A 416 13.77 3.88 22.56
C GLU A 416 13.57 4.73 23.81
N ASP A 417 14.06 5.98 23.82
CA ASP A 417 13.81 6.90 24.93
C ASP A 417 12.31 7.18 25.08
N SER A 418 11.59 7.42 23.97
CA SER A 418 10.14 7.66 24.02
C SER A 418 9.38 6.44 24.50
N PHE A 419 9.76 5.25 24.04
CA PHE A 419 9.20 3.98 24.46
C PHE A 419 9.33 3.79 25.98
N GLN A 420 10.53 3.95 26.52
CA GLN A 420 10.76 3.80 27.96
C GLN A 420 9.99 4.84 28.77
N GLN A 421 10.01 6.11 28.35
CA GLN A 421 9.33 7.19 29.06
C GLN A 421 7.81 7.00 29.08
N ILE A 422 7.18 6.67 27.94
CA ILE A 422 5.72 6.51 27.85
C ILE A 422 5.25 5.24 28.57
N MET A 423 6.00 4.14 28.47
CA MET A 423 5.59 2.87 29.07
C MET A 423 5.72 2.88 30.60
N ASN A 424 6.68 3.64 31.14
CA ASN A 424 6.87 3.80 32.59
C ASN A 424 5.87 4.78 33.24
N VAL A 425 5.20 5.62 32.45
CA VAL A 425 4.17 6.53 32.93
C VAL A 425 2.82 5.80 33.00
N LYS A 426 2.06 6.04 34.07
CA LYS A 426 0.72 5.49 34.21
C LYS A 426 -0.20 6.09 33.12
N PRO A 427 -1.11 5.31 32.51
CA PRO A 427 -1.80 5.79 31.32
C PRO A 427 -2.63 7.06 31.50
N TYR A 428 -3.29 7.22 32.65
CA TYR A 428 -4.06 8.44 32.92
C TYR A 428 -3.17 9.68 33.06
N ASP A 429 -1.91 9.54 33.51
CA ASP A 429 -0.98 10.66 33.63
C ASP A 429 -0.56 11.19 32.26
N LEU A 430 -0.64 10.38 31.20
CA LEU A 430 -0.40 10.81 29.81
C LEU A 430 -1.44 11.83 29.31
N ARG A 431 -2.56 12.02 30.04
CA ARG A 431 -3.57 13.06 29.79
C ARG A 431 -3.21 14.43 30.39
N ARG A 432 -2.14 14.53 31.19
CA ARG A 432 -1.60 15.80 31.67
C ARG A 432 -0.90 16.54 30.54
N ARG A 433 -0.64 17.84 30.74
CA ARG A 433 0.14 18.63 29.78
C ARG A 433 1.51 17.99 29.56
N LEU A 434 1.88 17.77 28.29
CA LEU A 434 3.18 17.21 27.93
C LEU A 434 4.25 18.31 27.95
N TYR A 435 5.40 18.00 28.53
CA TYR A 435 6.59 18.83 28.50
C TYR A 435 7.74 18.02 27.92
N ILE A 436 8.03 18.23 26.63
CA ILE A 436 9.03 17.45 25.91
C ILE A 436 10.38 18.15 26.00
N ILE A 437 11.41 17.39 26.40
CA ILE A 437 12.78 17.88 26.58
C ILE A 437 13.70 17.08 25.64
N MET A 438 14.23 17.75 24.62
CA MET A 438 15.30 17.22 23.78
C MET A 438 16.63 17.38 24.52
N ARG A 439 17.27 16.27 24.91
CA ARG A 439 18.52 16.30 25.69
C ARG A 439 19.63 16.98 24.88
N GLY A 440 20.29 17.96 25.48
CA GLY A 440 21.38 18.71 24.85
C GLY A 440 20.94 19.93 24.02
N GLU A 441 19.65 20.24 23.97
CA GLU A 441 19.11 21.42 23.28
C GLU A 441 18.51 22.42 24.28
N GLU A 442 18.85 23.70 24.12
CA GLU A 442 18.19 24.78 24.86
C GLU A 442 16.86 25.12 24.17
N GLY A 443 15.76 24.58 24.69
CA GLY A 443 14.42 24.85 24.16
C GLY A 443 13.39 24.91 25.28
N LEU A 444 12.72 26.06 25.41
CA LEU A 444 11.53 26.20 26.24
C LEU A 444 10.31 25.73 25.42
N ASP A 445 9.63 24.68 25.89
CA ASP A 445 8.50 24.08 25.15
C ASP A 445 7.25 24.96 25.23
N TYR A 446 7.15 25.93 24.31
CA TYR A 446 5.91 26.64 23.99
C TYR A 446 5.01 25.84 23.01
N GLY A 447 5.16 24.51 22.96
CA GLY A 447 4.36 23.59 22.15
C GLY A 447 4.94 23.24 20.78
N GLY A 448 6.03 23.89 20.36
CA GLY A 448 6.75 23.61 19.12
C GLY A 448 7.54 22.30 19.19
N ILE A 449 8.28 22.09 20.28
CA ILE A 449 9.07 20.87 20.52
C ILE A 449 8.14 19.65 20.60
N ALA A 450 6.99 19.79 21.26
CA ALA A 450 5.99 18.73 21.28
C ALA A 450 5.48 18.35 19.87
N ARG A 451 5.21 19.33 18.99
CA ARG A 451 4.78 19.05 17.60
C ARG A 451 5.87 18.31 16.82
N GLU A 452 7.11 18.77 16.96
CA GLU A 452 8.26 18.12 16.33
C GLU A 452 8.44 16.68 16.84
N TRP A 453 8.29 16.45 18.14
CA TRP A 453 8.41 15.13 18.73
C TRP A 453 7.37 14.15 18.18
N PHE A 454 6.09 14.55 18.08
CA PHE A 454 5.06 13.71 17.44
C PHE A 454 5.38 13.43 15.97
N PHE A 455 5.86 14.43 15.23
CA PHE A 455 6.27 14.27 13.83
C PHE A 455 7.41 13.27 13.67
N LEU A 456 8.51 13.45 14.39
CA LEU A 456 9.70 12.60 14.31
C LEU A 456 9.41 11.19 14.81
N LEU A 457 8.75 11.05 15.96
CA LEU A 457 8.43 9.74 16.53
C LEU A 457 7.47 8.96 15.63
N SER A 458 6.54 9.65 14.94
CA SER A 458 5.68 8.98 13.96
C SER A 458 6.51 8.36 12.82
N HIS A 459 7.57 9.01 12.34
CA HIS A 459 8.44 8.37 11.35
C HIS A 459 9.22 7.18 11.93
N GLU A 460 9.70 7.29 13.17
CA GLU A 460 10.46 6.22 13.82
C GLU A 460 9.67 4.93 14.01
N VAL A 461 8.36 5.01 14.27
CA VAL A 461 7.53 3.80 14.44
C VAL A 461 7.50 2.93 13.18
N LEU A 462 7.85 3.50 12.01
CA LEU A 462 7.88 2.81 10.72
C LEU A 462 9.23 2.22 10.37
N ASN A 463 10.23 2.34 11.25
CA ASN A 463 11.55 1.79 10.97
C ASN A 463 11.45 0.27 10.74
N PRO A 464 11.80 -0.24 9.54
CA PRO A 464 11.62 -1.64 9.19
C PRO A 464 12.47 -2.58 10.07
N MET A 465 13.51 -2.06 10.73
CA MET A 465 14.36 -2.85 11.64
C MET A 465 13.64 -3.32 12.90
N TYR A 466 12.58 -2.64 13.33
CA TYR A 466 11.75 -3.09 14.45
C TYR A 466 10.78 -4.22 14.07
N CYS A 467 10.61 -4.46 12.75
CA CYS A 467 9.73 -5.49 12.19
C CYS A 467 8.24 -5.34 12.57
N LEU A 468 7.78 -4.15 12.95
CA LEU A 468 6.41 -3.91 13.41
C LEU A 468 5.43 -3.72 12.25
N PHE A 469 5.81 -2.90 11.27
CA PHE A 469 4.99 -2.60 10.10
C PHE A 469 5.68 -3.04 8.82
N GLU A 470 4.87 -3.25 7.80
CA GLU A 470 5.31 -3.45 6.43
C GLU A 470 4.46 -2.59 5.49
N TYR A 471 4.99 -2.32 4.30
CA TYR A 471 4.25 -1.60 3.27
C TYR A 471 3.30 -2.55 2.54
N ALA A 472 2.04 -2.14 2.39
CA ALA A 472 1.06 -2.81 1.55
C ALA A 472 1.43 -2.58 0.08
N GLY A 473 2.01 -3.60 -0.55
CA GLY A 473 2.45 -3.55 -1.95
C GLY A 473 3.80 -2.87 -2.15
N LYS A 474 4.06 -2.39 -3.37
CA LYS A 474 5.38 -1.85 -3.78
C LYS A 474 5.62 -0.37 -3.40
N ASN A 475 4.73 0.27 -2.63
CA ASN A 475 4.84 1.71 -2.35
C ASN A 475 4.88 2.03 -0.87
N ASN A 476 5.63 3.07 -0.56
CA ASN A 476 6.01 3.46 0.79
C ASN A 476 4.95 4.26 1.56
N TYR A 477 3.66 4.17 1.18
CA TYR A 477 2.61 5.06 1.71
C TYR A 477 1.48 4.34 2.47
N CYS A 478 1.19 3.09 2.16
CA CYS A 478 0.16 2.30 2.82
C CYS A 478 0.80 1.33 3.80
N LEU A 479 0.62 1.55 5.09
CA LEU A 479 1.25 0.74 6.14
C LEU A 479 0.24 -0.25 6.72
N GLN A 480 0.69 -1.50 6.85
CA GLN A 480 -0.03 -2.55 7.54
C GLN A 480 0.85 -3.15 8.64
N ILE A 481 0.22 -3.74 9.65
CA ILE A 481 0.93 -4.51 10.67
C ILE A 481 1.61 -5.69 9.97
N ASN A 482 2.89 -5.92 10.27
CA ASN A 482 3.63 -7.07 9.77
C ASN A 482 3.18 -8.34 10.53
N PRO A 483 2.60 -9.34 9.85
CA PRO A 483 2.23 -10.61 10.49
C PRO A 483 3.43 -11.35 11.09
N ALA A 484 4.62 -11.13 10.54
CA ALA A 484 5.88 -11.69 11.04
C ALA A 484 6.51 -10.88 12.19
N SER A 485 5.80 -9.88 12.74
CA SER A 485 6.31 -9.05 13.85
C SER A 485 6.67 -9.85 15.11
N SER A 486 6.12 -11.05 15.29
CA SER A 486 6.48 -11.98 16.37
C SER A 486 7.96 -12.39 16.37
N ILE A 487 8.70 -12.14 15.29
CA ILE A 487 10.15 -12.24 15.26
C ILE A 487 10.81 -11.33 16.29
N ASN A 488 10.19 -10.18 16.57
CA ASN A 488 10.54 -9.31 17.67
C ASN A 488 9.77 -9.79 18.91
N PRO A 489 10.45 -10.33 19.93
CA PRO A 489 9.79 -10.92 21.09
C PRO A 489 9.01 -9.90 21.93
N ASP A 490 9.35 -8.61 21.82
CA ASP A 490 8.70 -7.52 22.56
C ASP A 490 7.68 -6.76 21.68
N HIS A 491 7.33 -7.29 20.49
CA HIS A 491 6.46 -6.61 19.52
C HIS A 491 5.11 -6.18 20.10
N LEU A 492 4.44 -7.01 20.92
CA LEU A 492 3.16 -6.63 21.54
C LEU A 492 3.31 -5.43 22.49
N THR A 493 4.43 -5.33 23.20
CA THR A 493 4.71 -4.16 24.06
C THR A 493 4.95 -2.90 23.22
N TYR A 494 5.63 -3.04 22.08
CA TYR A 494 5.76 -1.94 21.11
C TYR A 494 4.41 -1.53 20.52
N PHE A 495 3.53 -2.46 20.14
CA PHE A 495 2.18 -2.12 19.65
C PHE A 495 1.36 -1.39 20.71
N ARG A 496 1.42 -1.82 21.97
CA ARG A 496 0.76 -1.10 23.09
C ARG A 496 1.32 0.30 23.28
N PHE A 497 2.64 0.47 23.17
CA PHE A 497 3.28 1.79 23.17
C PHE A 497 2.79 2.68 22.02
N ILE A 498 2.74 2.13 20.80
CA ILE A 498 2.25 2.87 19.63
C ILE A 498 0.78 3.25 19.83
N GLY A 499 -0.05 2.34 20.36
CA GLY A 499 -1.43 2.64 20.74
C GLY A 499 -1.54 3.85 21.68
N ARG A 500 -0.75 3.87 22.76
CA ARG A 500 -0.67 5.02 23.68
C ARG A 500 -0.22 6.30 22.97
N PHE A 501 0.81 6.22 22.13
CA PHE A 501 1.35 7.35 21.39
C PHE A 501 0.31 7.98 20.44
N ILE A 502 -0.41 7.16 19.67
CA ILE A 502 -1.46 7.64 18.76
C ILE A 502 -2.63 8.24 19.55
N ALA A 503 -3.02 7.62 20.66
CA ALA A 503 -4.04 8.19 21.54
C ALA A 503 -3.60 9.52 22.17
N MET A 504 -2.33 9.65 22.56
CA MET A 504 -1.77 10.93 23.02
C MET A 504 -1.83 12.01 21.93
N ALA A 505 -1.55 11.66 20.67
CA ALA A 505 -1.64 12.60 19.55
C ALA A 505 -3.06 13.18 19.44
N LEU A 506 -4.08 12.31 19.45
CA LEU A 506 -5.49 12.72 19.44
C LEU A 506 -5.87 13.54 20.67
N TYR A 507 -5.52 13.08 21.87
CA TYR A 507 -5.90 13.72 23.12
C TYR A 507 -5.35 15.15 23.21
N HIS A 508 -4.09 15.34 22.83
CA HIS A 508 -3.41 16.64 22.90
C HIS A 508 -3.61 17.51 21.64
N GLY A 509 -4.35 17.02 20.65
CA GLY A 509 -4.58 17.73 19.39
C GLY A 509 -3.28 17.96 18.62
N LYS A 510 -2.42 16.95 18.55
CA LYS A 510 -1.16 16.94 17.81
C LYS A 510 -1.29 16.02 16.61
N PHE A 511 -0.74 16.45 15.48
CA PHE A 511 -0.72 15.64 14.27
C PHE A 511 0.44 14.64 14.28
N ILE A 512 0.30 13.60 13.49
CA ILE A 512 1.33 12.64 13.13
C ILE A 512 1.43 12.58 11.61
N ASP A 513 2.55 12.11 11.09
CA ASP A 513 2.74 12.00 9.63
C ASP A 513 2.66 10.56 9.12
N THR A 514 2.42 9.62 10.02
CA THR A 514 2.08 8.24 9.68
C THR A 514 0.60 8.13 9.32
N GLY A 515 0.31 7.86 8.05
CA GLY A 515 -1.02 7.45 7.65
C GLY A 515 -1.13 5.93 7.66
N PHE A 516 -1.94 5.41 8.56
CA PHE A 516 -2.39 4.03 8.48
C PHE A 516 -3.37 3.87 7.32
N THR A 517 -3.57 2.63 6.87
CA THR A 517 -4.58 2.33 5.86
C THR A 517 -5.99 2.58 6.40
N LEU A 518 -6.94 3.00 5.55
CA LEU A 518 -8.35 3.16 5.95
C LEU A 518 -8.93 1.94 6.68
N PRO A 519 -8.62 0.69 6.30
CA PRO A 519 -9.14 -0.48 6.99
C PRO A 519 -8.60 -0.63 8.41
N PHE A 520 -7.39 -0.13 8.67
CA PHE A 520 -6.87 -0.04 10.03
C PHE A 520 -7.69 0.94 10.89
N TYR A 521 -8.04 2.11 10.36
CA TYR A 521 -8.94 3.04 11.05
C TYR A 521 -10.35 2.47 11.26
N LYS A 522 -10.87 1.70 10.29
CA LYS A 522 -12.14 0.96 10.47
C LYS A 522 -12.06 0.01 11.66
N ARG A 523 -10.97 -0.77 11.77
CA ARG A 523 -10.75 -1.66 12.93
C ARG A 523 -10.67 -0.87 14.25
N MET A 524 -10.01 0.29 14.27
CA MET A 524 -9.98 1.17 15.45
C MET A 524 -11.38 1.64 15.87
N LEU A 525 -12.25 1.94 14.91
CA LEU A 525 -13.64 2.35 15.15
C LEU A 525 -14.60 1.16 15.37
N ASN A 526 -14.06 -0.06 15.52
CA ASN A 526 -14.83 -1.30 15.63
C ASN A 526 -15.79 -1.52 14.45
N LYS A 527 -15.42 -1.03 13.26
CA LYS A 527 -16.12 -1.27 11.99
C LYS A 527 -15.44 -2.42 11.25
N LYS A 528 -16.24 -3.29 10.63
CA LYS A 528 -15.73 -4.38 9.79
C LYS A 528 -15.20 -3.83 8.46
N PRO A 529 -13.96 -4.15 8.06
CA PRO A 529 -13.49 -3.93 6.70
C PRO A 529 -14.36 -4.65 5.69
N THR A 530 -14.47 -4.09 4.49
CA THR A 530 -15.31 -4.57 3.39
C THR A 530 -14.45 -5.12 2.25
N LEU A 531 -15.06 -5.82 1.30
CA LEU A 531 -14.35 -6.31 0.11
C LEU A 531 -13.68 -5.15 -0.67
N LYS A 532 -14.32 -3.99 -0.74
CA LYS A 532 -13.76 -2.82 -1.44
C LYS A 532 -12.49 -2.29 -0.77
N ASP A 533 -12.39 -2.43 0.55
CA ASP A 533 -11.20 -2.03 1.29
C ASP A 533 -9.96 -2.83 0.87
N LEU A 534 -10.17 -4.08 0.45
CA LEU A 534 -9.10 -4.96 0.00
C LEU A 534 -8.45 -4.48 -1.31
N GLU A 535 -9.20 -3.78 -2.17
CA GLU A 535 -8.66 -3.18 -3.38
C GLU A 535 -7.45 -2.31 -3.04
N SER A 536 -7.56 -1.48 -1.99
CA SER A 536 -6.51 -0.53 -1.57
C SER A 536 -5.23 -1.19 -1.03
N ILE A 537 -5.33 -2.38 -0.47
CA ILE A 537 -4.21 -3.06 0.22
C ILE A 537 -3.58 -4.12 -0.67
N ASP A 538 -4.41 -4.89 -1.37
CA ASP A 538 -3.98 -6.04 -2.16
C ASP A 538 -4.82 -6.13 -3.45
N PRO A 539 -4.51 -5.28 -4.46
CA PRO A 539 -5.27 -5.24 -5.71
C PRO A 539 -5.28 -6.58 -6.45
N GLU A 540 -4.18 -7.34 -6.38
CA GLU A 540 -4.09 -8.66 -7.02
C GLU A 540 -5.07 -9.65 -6.37
N PHE A 541 -5.10 -9.69 -5.04
CA PHE A 541 -6.02 -10.53 -4.30
C PHE A 541 -7.48 -10.10 -4.49
N TYR A 542 -7.75 -8.79 -4.43
CA TYR A 542 -9.08 -8.23 -4.73
C TYR A 542 -9.59 -8.63 -6.12
N ASN A 543 -8.77 -8.48 -7.16
CA ASN A 543 -9.15 -8.87 -8.52
C ASN A 543 -9.47 -10.37 -8.63
N SER A 544 -8.74 -11.20 -7.87
CA SER A 544 -8.97 -12.64 -7.84
C SER A 544 -10.30 -12.99 -7.17
N ILE A 545 -10.64 -12.30 -6.07
CA ILE A 545 -11.94 -12.45 -5.39
C ILE A 545 -13.08 -11.93 -6.26
N MET A 546 -12.90 -10.79 -6.93
CA MET A 546 -13.89 -10.26 -7.86
C MET A 546 -14.14 -11.22 -9.02
N TRP A 547 -13.10 -11.88 -9.53
CA TRP A 547 -13.26 -12.92 -10.54
C TRP A 547 -14.10 -14.10 -10.03
N VAL A 548 -13.85 -14.58 -8.81
CA VAL A 548 -14.67 -15.62 -8.16
C VAL A 548 -16.12 -15.17 -8.01
N LYS A 549 -16.34 -13.90 -7.65
CA LYS A 549 -17.67 -13.32 -7.51
C LYS A 549 -18.44 -13.30 -8.84
N ASP A 550 -17.80 -12.83 -9.90
CA ASP A 550 -18.47 -12.53 -11.16
C ASP A 550 -18.57 -13.73 -12.13
N ASN A 551 -17.85 -14.83 -11.86
CA ASN A 551 -17.80 -16.00 -12.74
C ASN A 551 -18.42 -17.26 -12.10
N SER A 552 -18.77 -18.24 -12.94
CA SER A 552 -19.14 -19.59 -12.51
C SER A 552 -17.88 -20.41 -12.26
N LEU A 553 -17.75 -20.99 -11.06
CA LEU A 553 -16.59 -21.79 -10.68
C LEU A 553 -16.51 -23.11 -11.46
N GLU A 554 -17.67 -23.68 -11.79
CA GLU A 554 -17.82 -24.96 -12.52
C GLU A 554 -17.32 -24.85 -13.96
N GLU A 555 -17.67 -23.77 -14.67
CA GLU A 555 -17.22 -23.53 -16.05
C GLU A 555 -15.74 -23.17 -16.13
N GLY A 556 -15.21 -22.55 -15.08
CA GLY A 556 -13.80 -22.15 -14.98
C GLY A 556 -12.82 -23.28 -14.64
N GLY A 557 -13.34 -24.45 -14.22
CA GLY A 557 -12.55 -25.58 -13.74
C GLY A 557 -11.68 -25.25 -12.52
N VAL A 558 -12.16 -24.33 -11.66
CA VAL A 558 -11.44 -23.90 -10.46
C VAL A 558 -12.10 -24.56 -9.25
N GLU A 559 -11.35 -25.42 -8.57
CA GLU A 559 -11.77 -26.11 -7.35
C GLU A 559 -11.23 -25.32 -6.15
N LEU A 560 -12.12 -24.72 -5.36
CA LEU A 560 -11.79 -23.97 -4.15
C LEU A 560 -12.47 -24.63 -2.95
N TYR A 561 -11.85 -24.55 -1.79
CA TYR A 561 -12.38 -25.04 -0.52
C TYR A 561 -12.40 -23.90 0.51
N PHE A 562 -13.13 -24.07 1.61
CA PHE A 562 -13.15 -23.13 2.73
C PHE A 562 -11.86 -23.21 3.58
N ALA A 563 -10.70 -23.25 2.94
CA ALA A 563 -9.38 -23.27 3.55
C ALA A 563 -8.39 -22.43 2.75
N GLN A 564 -7.41 -21.83 3.45
CA GLN A 564 -6.39 -21.01 2.84
C GLN A 564 -5.00 -21.25 3.43
N ASP A 565 -4.01 -21.27 2.56
CA ASP A 565 -2.62 -21.37 2.96
C ASP A 565 -2.03 -19.99 3.27
N MET A 566 -1.24 -19.93 4.33
CA MET A 566 -0.51 -18.75 4.76
C MET A 566 0.96 -19.10 4.94
N GLU A 567 1.84 -18.27 4.39
CA GLU A 567 3.28 -18.38 4.61
C GLU A 567 3.76 -17.27 5.55
N ILE A 568 4.24 -17.63 6.74
CA ILE A 568 4.89 -16.71 7.68
C ILE A 568 6.31 -17.20 7.93
N LEU A 569 7.30 -16.35 7.67
CA LEU A 569 8.73 -16.65 7.87
C LEU A 569 9.18 -17.96 7.16
N GLY A 570 8.60 -18.27 6.00
CA GLY A 570 8.92 -19.46 5.22
C GLY A 570 8.21 -20.75 5.68
N LYS A 571 7.40 -20.69 6.74
CA LYS A 571 6.55 -21.78 7.19
C LYS A 571 5.16 -21.62 6.58
N VAL A 572 4.72 -22.61 5.81
CA VAL A 572 3.36 -22.69 5.27
C VAL A 572 2.45 -23.37 6.30
N SER A 573 1.31 -22.75 6.58
CA SER A 573 0.24 -23.30 7.42
C SER A 573 -1.11 -23.10 6.74
N THR A 574 -1.92 -24.14 6.70
CA THR A 574 -3.31 -24.10 6.21
C THR A 574 -4.24 -23.67 7.34
N HIS A 575 -5.16 -22.75 7.05
CA HIS A 575 -6.17 -22.24 7.97
C HIS A 575 -7.56 -22.47 7.40
N GLN A 576 -8.43 -23.12 8.17
CA GLN A 576 -9.83 -23.34 7.79
C GLN A 576 -10.64 -22.08 8.05
N LEU A 577 -11.39 -21.61 7.05
CA LEU A 577 -12.21 -20.39 7.14
C LEU A 577 -13.47 -20.61 7.99
N LYS A 578 -13.93 -21.86 8.11
CA LYS A 578 -15.01 -22.31 8.97
C LYS A 578 -14.78 -23.76 9.41
N ASP A 579 -15.61 -24.25 10.31
CA ASP A 579 -15.57 -25.64 10.79
C ASP A 579 -15.72 -26.61 9.61
N ASP A 580 -14.84 -27.62 9.55
CA ASP A 580 -14.73 -28.60 8.46
C ASP A 580 -14.52 -27.99 7.05
N GLY A 581 -13.94 -26.79 6.99
CA GLY A 581 -13.79 -26.03 5.75
C GLY A 581 -12.80 -26.61 4.73
N GLU A 582 -11.89 -27.48 5.15
CA GLU A 582 -10.97 -28.19 4.23
C GLU A 582 -11.70 -29.19 3.32
N ASP A 583 -12.82 -29.76 3.79
CA ASP A 583 -13.59 -30.76 3.05
C ASP A 583 -14.80 -30.15 2.30
N GLU A 584 -15.14 -28.89 2.59
CA GLU A 584 -16.26 -28.21 1.95
C GLU A 584 -15.84 -27.46 0.67
N LEU A 585 -16.41 -27.89 -0.46
CA LEU A 585 -16.18 -27.28 -1.77
C LEU A 585 -16.94 -25.95 -1.91
N VAL A 586 -16.28 -24.95 -2.47
CA VAL A 586 -16.91 -23.68 -2.86
C VAL A 586 -17.64 -23.87 -4.19
N THR A 587 -18.95 -23.64 -4.15
CA THR A 587 -19.89 -23.71 -5.25
C THR A 587 -20.42 -22.31 -5.58
N THR A 588 -21.19 -22.19 -6.66
CA THR A 588 -21.87 -20.93 -7.02
C THR A 588 -22.86 -20.47 -5.95
N GLU A 589 -23.39 -21.39 -5.13
CA GLU A 589 -24.37 -21.09 -4.07
C GLU A 589 -23.72 -20.57 -2.79
N ASN A 590 -22.55 -21.09 -2.40
CA ASN A 590 -21.86 -20.72 -1.16
C ASN A 590 -20.68 -19.75 -1.37
N LYS A 591 -20.38 -19.34 -2.62
CA LYS A 591 -19.25 -18.44 -2.91
C LYS A 591 -19.31 -17.09 -2.18
N GLU A 592 -20.49 -16.54 -1.92
CA GLU A 592 -20.62 -15.27 -1.18
C GLU A 592 -20.19 -15.42 0.29
N GLU A 593 -20.50 -16.56 0.92
CA GLU A 593 -20.02 -16.90 2.27
C GLU A 593 -18.48 -17.03 2.27
N TYR A 594 -17.95 -17.78 1.30
CA TYR A 594 -16.51 -17.95 1.11
C TYR A 594 -15.80 -16.60 0.94
N ILE A 595 -16.32 -15.70 0.08
CA ILE A 595 -15.76 -14.36 -0.14
C ILE A 595 -15.75 -13.54 1.15
N SER A 596 -16.83 -13.59 1.92
CA SER A 596 -16.95 -12.88 3.20
C SER A 596 -15.91 -13.35 4.22
N LEU A 597 -15.81 -14.68 4.43
CA LEU A 597 -14.85 -15.27 5.36
C LEU A 597 -13.40 -15.03 4.91
N LEU A 598 -13.13 -15.19 3.62
CA LEU A 598 -11.81 -14.93 3.04
C LEU A 598 -11.38 -13.47 3.21
N THR A 599 -12.33 -12.54 3.05
CA THR A 599 -12.08 -11.11 3.24
C THR A 599 -11.74 -10.82 4.69
N ASP A 600 -12.55 -11.30 5.66
CA ASP A 600 -12.26 -11.07 7.08
C ASP A 600 -10.91 -11.69 7.48
N TRP A 601 -10.67 -12.94 7.08
CA TRP A 601 -9.40 -13.63 7.31
C TRP A 601 -8.22 -12.84 6.75
N ARG A 602 -8.31 -12.27 5.54
CA ARG A 602 -7.21 -11.50 4.93
C ARG A 602 -6.83 -10.26 5.75
N PHE A 603 -7.79 -9.68 6.47
CA PHE A 603 -7.59 -8.52 7.33
C PHE A 603 -7.15 -8.87 8.75
N THR A 604 -7.49 -10.05 9.27
CA THR A 604 -7.14 -10.45 10.63
C THR A 604 -5.87 -11.28 10.69
N ARG A 605 -5.60 -12.11 9.67
CA ARG A 605 -4.58 -13.16 9.71
C ARG A 605 -3.22 -12.71 10.25
N GLY A 606 -2.80 -13.32 11.36
CA GLY A 606 -1.47 -13.16 11.94
C GLY A 606 -1.21 -11.77 12.53
N VAL A 607 -2.24 -10.93 12.65
CA VAL A 607 -2.15 -9.57 13.20
C VAL A 607 -3.12 -9.31 14.36
N GLU A 608 -3.85 -10.33 14.82
CA GLU A 608 -4.89 -10.20 15.84
C GLU A 608 -4.32 -9.74 17.19
N GLU A 609 -3.24 -10.37 17.66
CA GLU A 609 -2.62 -10.04 18.95
C GLU A 609 -2.00 -8.63 18.93
N GLN A 610 -1.38 -8.27 17.81
CA GLN A 610 -0.77 -6.97 17.56
C GLN A 610 -1.83 -5.87 17.54
N THR A 611 -2.93 -6.11 16.82
CA THR A 611 -4.08 -5.19 16.74
C THR A 611 -4.70 -5.01 18.13
N LYS A 612 -4.90 -6.11 18.87
CA LYS A 612 -5.40 -6.05 20.24
C LYS A 612 -4.48 -5.25 21.16
N ALA A 613 -3.17 -5.52 21.15
CA ALA A 613 -2.21 -4.79 21.97
C ALA A 613 -2.19 -3.29 21.64
N PHE A 614 -2.29 -2.93 20.37
CA PHE A 614 -2.44 -1.54 19.92
C PHE A 614 -3.71 -0.90 20.46
N LEU A 615 -4.87 -1.57 20.32
CA LEU A 615 -6.16 -1.04 20.79
C LEU A 615 -6.21 -0.93 22.32
N ASP A 616 -5.63 -1.88 23.05
CA ASP A 616 -5.51 -1.82 24.50
C ASP A 616 -4.70 -0.59 24.92
N GLY A 617 -3.53 -0.37 24.32
CA GLY A 617 -2.70 0.81 24.58
C GLY A 617 -3.40 2.13 24.23
N PHE A 618 -4.16 2.14 23.14
CA PHE A 618 -4.96 3.29 22.72
C PHE A 618 -6.06 3.61 23.75
N ASN A 619 -6.86 2.60 24.10
CA ASN A 619 -8.04 2.72 24.97
C ASN A 619 -7.69 3.13 26.41
N GLU A 620 -6.46 2.83 26.86
CA GLU A 620 -5.95 3.30 28.15
C GLU A 620 -5.84 4.83 28.25
N VAL A 621 -5.52 5.52 27.14
CA VAL A 621 -5.34 6.97 27.11
C VAL A 621 -6.60 7.66 26.60
N VAL A 622 -7.14 7.23 25.46
CA VAL A 622 -8.39 7.74 24.87
C VAL A 622 -9.37 6.59 24.75
N PRO A 623 -10.47 6.58 25.52
CA PRO A 623 -11.50 5.56 25.36
C PRO A 623 -12.04 5.52 23.93
N LEU A 624 -12.09 4.34 23.31
CA LEU A 624 -12.57 4.17 21.94
C LEU A 624 -14.02 4.65 21.76
N GLU A 625 -14.82 4.61 22.82
CA GLU A 625 -16.20 5.11 22.84
C GLU A 625 -16.31 6.60 22.46
N TRP A 626 -15.28 7.41 22.75
CA TRP A 626 -15.28 8.83 22.38
C TRP A 626 -15.19 9.04 20.88
N LEU A 627 -14.78 8.00 20.13
CA LEU A 627 -14.67 8.03 18.68
C LEU A 627 -15.91 7.47 17.95
N ARG A 628 -16.95 7.05 18.69
CA ARG A 628 -18.14 6.37 18.14
C ARG A 628 -18.83 7.11 16.97
N TYR A 629 -18.77 8.44 16.98
CA TYR A 629 -19.44 9.27 15.97
C TYR A 629 -18.59 9.52 14.71
N PHE A 630 -17.31 9.18 14.74
CA PHE A 630 -16.40 9.42 13.63
C PHE A 630 -16.41 8.27 12.63
N ASP A 631 -16.15 8.61 11.37
CA ASP A 631 -15.76 7.63 10.36
C ASP A 631 -14.25 7.52 10.21
N GLU A 632 -13.81 6.52 9.45
CA GLU A 632 -12.40 6.21 9.23
C GLU A 632 -11.62 7.35 8.55
N LYS A 633 -12.30 8.17 7.75
CA LYS A 633 -11.69 9.31 7.05
C LYS A 633 -11.57 10.51 7.97
N GLU A 634 -12.57 10.74 8.79
CA GLU A 634 -12.53 11.78 9.82
C GLU A 634 -11.48 11.45 10.89
N LEU A 635 -11.33 10.18 11.27
CA LEU A 635 -10.27 9.75 12.18
C LEU A 635 -8.89 9.96 11.57
N GLU A 636 -8.71 9.66 10.27
CA GLU A 636 -7.48 10.00 9.54
C GLU A 636 -7.21 11.51 9.60
N LEU A 637 -8.23 12.35 9.36
CA LEU A 637 -8.09 13.81 9.42
C LEU A 637 -7.71 14.30 10.82
N MET A 638 -8.28 13.72 11.88
CA MET A 638 -7.92 14.06 13.26
C MET A 638 -6.44 13.79 13.57
N LEU A 639 -5.90 12.71 13.02
CA LEU A 639 -4.52 12.30 13.23
C LEU A 639 -3.53 13.02 12.32
N CYS A 640 -3.85 13.18 11.04
CA CYS A 640 -2.91 13.71 10.06
C CYS A 640 -2.99 15.23 9.93
N GLY A 641 -4.15 15.83 10.22
CA GLY A 641 -4.47 17.23 9.98
C GLY A 641 -4.91 17.51 8.55
N MET A 642 -5.58 18.65 8.34
CA MET A 642 -5.89 19.22 7.03
C MET A 642 -4.73 20.07 6.52
N GLN A 643 -4.63 20.16 5.19
CA GLN A 643 -3.69 21.01 4.47
C GLN A 643 -4.45 21.83 3.44
N GLU A 644 -3.97 23.04 3.13
CA GLU A 644 -4.57 23.80 2.04
C GLU A 644 -4.26 23.14 0.71
N ILE A 645 -5.30 22.89 -0.10
CA ILE A 645 -5.13 22.29 -1.41
C ILE A 645 -4.89 23.37 -2.45
N ASP A 646 -3.70 23.35 -3.07
CA ASP A 646 -3.40 24.15 -4.25
C ASP A 646 -4.16 23.60 -5.47
N LEU A 647 -5.26 24.28 -5.82
CA LEU A 647 -6.08 23.94 -6.97
C LEU A 647 -5.32 24.04 -8.29
N SER A 648 -4.37 24.97 -8.39
CA SER A 648 -3.62 25.18 -9.62
C SER A 648 -2.65 24.02 -9.86
N ASP A 649 -1.99 23.55 -8.81
CA ASP A 649 -1.14 22.36 -8.87
C ASP A 649 -1.95 21.10 -9.18
N TRP A 650 -3.10 20.92 -8.49
CA TRP A 650 -3.99 19.77 -8.71
C TRP A 650 -4.47 19.70 -10.17
N GLN A 651 -5.00 20.80 -10.70
CA GLN A 651 -5.51 20.85 -12.06
C GLN A 651 -4.39 20.66 -13.10
N LYS A 652 -3.20 21.22 -12.85
CA LYS A 652 -2.02 21.10 -13.73
C LYS A 652 -1.55 19.64 -13.84
N ASN A 653 -1.59 18.90 -12.74
CA ASN A 653 -1.08 17.54 -12.65
C ASN A 653 -2.16 16.46 -12.84
N THR A 654 -3.39 16.81 -13.21
CA THR A 654 -4.44 15.83 -13.50
C THR A 654 -4.36 15.29 -14.93
N ILE A 655 -4.45 13.96 -15.05
CA ILE A 655 -4.53 13.22 -16.31
C ILE A 655 -6.00 12.92 -16.64
N TYR A 656 -6.37 12.99 -17.91
CA TYR A 656 -7.72 12.68 -18.38
C TYR A 656 -7.68 11.48 -19.34
N ARG A 657 -8.56 10.50 -19.10
CA ARG A 657 -8.76 9.33 -19.97
C ARG A 657 -10.18 9.37 -20.50
N HIS A 658 -10.35 9.16 -21.81
CA HIS A 658 -11.64 9.26 -22.51
C HIS A 658 -12.40 10.61 -22.35
N TYR A 659 -11.79 11.55 -21.64
CA TYR A 659 -12.07 12.96 -21.57
C TYR A 659 -10.85 13.74 -22.03
N THR A 660 -11.07 15.02 -22.33
CA THR A 660 -10.02 16.00 -22.58
C THR A 660 -10.20 17.18 -21.63
N LYS A 661 -9.17 18.02 -21.49
CA LYS A 661 -9.26 19.28 -20.73
C LYS A 661 -10.43 20.19 -21.15
N ASN A 662 -10.87 20.07 -22.41
CA ASN A 662 -11.93 20.87 -23.02
C ASN A 662 -13.33 20.22 -22.90
N SER A 663 -13.43 19.04 -22.30
CA SER A 663 -14.71 18.35 -22.14
C SER A 663 -15.60 19.10 -21.14
N LYS A 664 -16.91 19.21 -21.44
CA LYS A 664 -17.87 19.94 -20.59
C LYS A 664 -17.84 19.45 -19.14
N GLN A 665 -17.82 18.14 -18.94
CA GLN A 665 -17.77 17.51 -17.61
C GLN A 665 -16.49 17.85 -16.84
N ILE A 666 -15.36 18.03 -17.53
CA ILE A 666 -14.10 18.41 -16.88
C ILE A 666 -14.11 19.88 -16.45
N HIS A 667 -14.65 20.77 -17.29
CA HIS A 667 -14.87 22.17 -16.88
C HIS A 667 -15.81 22.27 -15.69
N TRP A 668 -16.93 21.53 -15.71
CA TRP A 668 -17.87 21.46 -14.59
C TRP A 668 -17.24 20.88 -13.33
N PHE A 669 -16.44 19.82 -13.44
CA PHE A 669 -15.72 19.25 -12.32
C PHE A 669 -14.85 20.31 -11.63
N TRP A 670 -13.98 21.00 -12.38
CA TRP A 670 -13.11 22.03 -11.80
C TRP A 670 -13.86 23.25 -11.30
N GLN A 671 -14.99 23.60 -11.92
CA GLN A 671 -15.88 24.64 -11.40
C GLN A 671 -16.43 24.25 -10.02
N VAL A 672 -16.95 23.04 -9.88
CA VAL A 672 -17.46 22.54 -8.59
C VAL A 672 -16.34 22.47 -7.55
N VAL A 673 -15.15 21.97 -7.91
CA VAL A 673 -13.99 21.90 -6.98
C VAL A 673 -13.53 23.29 -6.53
N LYS A 674 -13.63 24.30 -7.38
CA LYS A 674 -13.32 25.69 -7.02
C LYS A 674 -14.35 26.27 -6.04
N GLU A 675 -15.62 25.93 -6.22
CA GLU A 675 -16.73 26.35 -5.33
C GLU A 675 -16.71 25.62 -3.97
N MET A 676 -16.16 24.40 -3.92
CA MET A 676 -15.96 23.66 -2.67
C MET A 676 -15.03 24.41 -1.70
N ASP A 677 -15.33 24.30 -0.41
CA ASP A 677 -14.39 24.68 0.66
C ASP A 677 -13.24 23.67 0.78
N ASN A 678 -12.23 24.01 1.59
CA ASN A 678 -11.04 23.16 1.74
C ASN A 678 -11.37 21.77 2.31
N GLU A 679 -12.34 21.69 3.21
CA GLU A 679 -12.78 20.42 3.80
C GLU A 679 -13.35 19.47 2.73
N LYS A 680 -14.27 19.95 1.89
CA LYS A 680 -14.84 19.16 0.78
C LYS A 680 -13.77 18.77 -0.25
N ARG A 681 -12.80 19.65 -0.53
CA ARG A 681 -11.66 19.32 -1.41
C ARG A 681 -10.81 18.18 -0.83
N ILE A 682 -10.57 18.18 0.47
CA ILE A 682 -9.83 17.09 1.15
C ILE A 682 -10.65 15.79 1.15
N ARG A 683 -11.96 15.86 1.39
CA ARG A 683 -12.83 14.67 1.28
C ARG A 683 -12.82 14.08 -0.14
N LEU A 684 -12.82 14.93 -1.17
CA LEU A 684 -12.66 14.50 -2.55
C LEU A 684 -11.28 13.87 -2.80
N LEU A 685 -10.21 14.43 -2.24
CA LEU A 685 -8.88 13.83 -2.30
C LEU A 685 -8.90 12.43 -1.66
N GLN A 686 -9.37 12.30 -0.42
CA GLN A 686 -9.52 11.03 0.29
C GLN A 686 -10.38 10.03 -0.48
N PHE A 687 -11.45 10.49 -1.12
CA PHE A 687 -12.31 9.64 -1.94
C PHE A 687 -11.53 9.01 -3.10
N VAL A 688 -10.65 9.75 -3.77
CA VAL A 688 -9.94 9.30 -4.97
C VAL A 688 -8.60 8.64 -4.68
N THR A 689 -7.87 9.08 -3.66
CA THR A 689 -6.51 8.58 -3.34
C THR A 689 -6.47 7.68 -2.12
N GLY A 690 -7.54 7.64 -1.31
CA GLY A 690 -7.61 6.87 -0.07
C GLY A 690 -6.89 7.51 1.12
N THR A 691 -6.37 8.73 0.98
CA THR A 691 -5.71 9.47 2.07
C THR A 691 -5.90 10.98 1.94
N CYS A 692 -5.89 11.71 3.06
CA CYS A 692 -5.93 13.17 3.06
C CYS A 692 -4.55 13.83 2.83
N ARG A 693 -3.48 13.04 2.78
CA ARG A 693 -2.10 13.51 2.66
C ARG A 693 -1.69 13.70 1.20
N LEU A 694 -0.87 14.73 0.95
CA LEU A 694 -0.13 14.88 -0.31
C LEU A 694 1.37 14.72 -0.06
N PRO A 695 2.13 14.19 -1.05
CA PRO A 695 3.58 14.24 -1.06
C PRO A 695 4.12 15.67 -0.98
N VAL A 696 5.38 15.82 -0.56
CA VAL A 696 6.04 17.12 -0.41
C VAL A 696 6.09 17.89 -1.73
N GLY A 697 6.28 17.20 -2.87
CA GLY A 697 6.20 17.79 -4.21
C GLY A 697 4.80 17.97 -4.78
N GLY A 698 3.75 17.87 -3.95
CA GLY A 698 2.36 18.11 -4.35
C GLY A 698 1.78 17.03 -5.27
N PHE A 699 0.85 17.43 -6.15
CA PHE A 699 0.13 16.50 -7.03
C PHE A 699 1.00 15.89 -8.13
N ALA A 700 2.17 16.47 -8.40
CA ALA A 700 3.12 15.96 -9.39
C ALA A 700 3.76 14.62 -8.97
N GLU A 701 3.94 14.43 -7.66
CA GLU A 701 4.62 13.29 -7.05
C GLU A 701 3.65 12.28 -6.42
N LEU A 702 2.36 12.37 -6.75
CA LEU A 702 1.38 11.39 -6.28
C LEU A 702 1.82 9.97 -6.61
N ILE A 703 1.63 9.09 -5.64
CA ILE A 703 2.00 7.68 -5.72
C ILE A 703 0.72 6.85 -5.64
N GLY A 704 0.64 5.79 -6.43
CA GLY A 704 -0.40 4.77 -6.37
C GLY A 704 0.24 3.41 -6.12
N SER A 705 -0.56 2.33 -6.20
CA SER A 705 -0.18 0.94 -5.94
C SER A 705 1.06 0.41 -6.71
N ASN A 706 1.39 1.01 -7.86
CA ASN A 706 2.48 0.58 -8.73
C ASN A 706 3.57 1.64 -8.93
N GLY A 707 3.72 2.58 -7.99
CA GLY A 707 4.70 3.66 -8.02
C GLY A 707 4.09 5.02 -8.41
N PRO A 708 4.87 5.92 -9.02
CA PRO A 708 4.40 7.26 -9.40
C PRO A 708 3.15 7.21 -10.27
N GLN A 709 2.05 7.77 -9.76
CA GLN A 709 0.73 7.72 -10.36
C GLN A 709 -0.05 8.99 -10.04
N LYS A 710 -0.21 9.85 -11.05
CA LYS A 710 -0.94 11.12 -10.92
C LYS A 710 -2.44 10.91 -10.76
N PHE A 711 -3.10 11.94 -10.26
CA PHE A 711 -4.56 12.03 -10.22
C PHE A 711 -5.14 11.88 -11.64
N CYS A 712 -6.12 11.00 -11.81
CA CYS A 712 -6.69 10.66 -13.11
C CYS A 712 -8.22 10.77 -13.09
N ILE A 713 -8.82 11.40 -14.10
CA ILE A 713 -10.27 11.37 -14.32
C ILE A 713 -10.56 10.58 -15.60
N ASP A 714 -11.40 9.56 -15.49
CA ASP A 714 -11.78 8.68 -16.60
C ASP A 714 -13.29 8.76 -16.90
N LYS A 715 -13.67 8.68 -18.17
CA LYS A 715 -15.08 8.65 -18.59
C LYS A 715 -15.58 7.21 -18.53
N VAL A 716 -16.37 6.89 -17.51
CA VAL A 716 -16.91 5.54 -17.30
C VAL A 716 -18.40 5.59 -16.93
N GLY A 717 -19.17 4.63 -17.44
CA GLY A 717 -20.55 4.41 -16.99
C GLY A 717 -21.63 5.25 -17.68
N LYS A 718 -22.82 5.24 -17.08
CA LYS A 718 -24.01 5.95 -17.55
C LYS A 718 -24.28 7.19 -16.68
N GLU A 719 -25.01 8.17 -17.22
CA GLU A 719 -25.36 9.40 -16.52
C GLU A 719 -26.15 9.23 -15.21
N THR A 720 -26.77 8.07 -15.00
CA THR A 720 -27.49 7.73 -13.76
C THR A 720 -26.56 7.25 -12.65
N TRP A 721 -25.33 6.84 -13.00
CA TRP A 721 -24.40 6.26 -12.06
C TRP A 721 -23.77 7.35 -11.18
N LEU A 722 -23.38 6.95 -9.97
CA LEU A 722 -22.55 7.78 -9.11
C LEU A 722 -21.08 7.72 -9.56
N PRO A 723 -20.28 8.76 -9.28
CA PRO A 723 -18.84 8.69 -9.47
C PRO A 723 -18.25 7.58 -8.60
N ARG A 724 -17.21 6.91 -9.10
CA ARG A 724 -16.50 5.86 -8.37
C ARG A 724 -15.01 6.15 -8.34
N SER A 725 -14.32 5.61 -7.36
CA SER A 725 -12.87 5.79 -7.22
C SER A 725 -12.16 4.45 -7.16
N HIS A 726 -10.92 4.48 -7.67
CA HIS A 726 -9.95 3.41 -7.51
C HIS A 726 -8.69 4.02 -6.89
N THR A 727 -8.59 3.91 -5.56
CA THR A 727 -7.56 4.58 -4.76
C THR A 727 -6.15 4.11 -5.13
N CYS A 728 -6.00 2.84 -5.50
CA CYS A 728 -4.76 2.25 -6.00
C CYS A 728 -4.17 2.96 -7.22
N PHE A 729 -5.01 3.64 -8.01
CA PHE A 729 -4.63 4.29 -9.26
C PHE A 729 -4.84 5.79 -9.22
N ASN A 730 -5.22 6.36 -8.07
CA ASN A 730 -5.63 7.75 -7.92
C ASN A 730 -6.65 8.16 -9.01
N ARG A 731 -7.59 7.26 -9.34
CA ARG A 731 -8.52 7.40 -10.46
C ARG A 731 -9.95 7.66 -10.00
N LEU A 732 -10.55 8.72 -10.53
CA LEU A 732 -11.96 9.02 -10.45
C LEU A 732 -12.65 8.62 -11.76
N ASP A 733 -13.54 7.65 -11.68
CA ASP A 733 -14.47 7.29 -12.75
C ASP A 733 -15.63 8.29 -12.70
N LEU A 734 -15.65 9.22 -13.66
CA LEU A 734 -16.63 10.31 -13.74
C LEU A 734 -17.62 10.05 -14.89
N PRO A 735 -18.90 9.74 -14.59
CA PRO A 735 -19.91 9.56 -15.62
C PRO A 735 -20.14 10.81 -16.48
N PRO A 736 -20.57 10.64 -17.74
CA PRO A 736 -20.83 11.75 -18.65
C PRO A 736 -22.17 12.43 -18.35
N TYR A 737 -22.25 13.13 -17.22
CA TYR A 737 -23.43 13.88 -16.80
C TYR A 737 -23.85 14.93 -17.84
N LYS A 738 -25.15 15.29 -17.82
CA LYS A 738 -25.76 16.22 -18.77
C LYS A 738 -25.75 17.68 -18.32
N SER A 739 -25.62 17.94 -17.02
CA SER A 739 -25.59 19.29 -16.46
C SER A 739 -24.58 19.45 -15.32
N LEU A 740 -24.24 20.70 -15.01
CA LEU A 740 -23.38 21.08 -13.89
C LEU A 740 -24.02 20.68 -12.56
N GLU A 741 -25.33 20.90 -12.41
CA GLU A 741 -26.10 20.62 -11.21
C GLU A 741 -26.10 19.12 -10.91
N GLN A 742 -26.30 18.29 -11.94
CA GLN A 742 -26.26 16.83 -11.82
C GLN A 742 -24.86 16.37 -11.37
N LEU A 743 -23.80 16.92 -11.97
CA LEU A 743 -22.43 16.60 -11.57
C LEU A 743 -22.18 17.01 -10.12
N ARG A 744 -22.57 18.22 -9.73
CA ARG A 744 -22.39 18.76 -8.38
C ARG A 744 -23.09 17.87 -7.34
N GLU A 745 -24.36 17.56 -7.54
CA GLU A 745 -25.15 16.72 -6.65
C GLU A 745 -24.54 15.32 -6.49
N LYS A 746 -24.28 14.64 -7.62
CA LYS A 746 -23.75 13.26 -7.60
C LYS A 746 -22.33 13.19 -7.04
N LEU A 747 -21.49 14.20 -7.29
CA LEU A 747 -20.13 14.27 -6.76
C LEU A 747 -20.13 14.53 -5.26
N LEU A 748 -20.92 15.50 -4.77
CA LEU A 748 -21.04 15.79 -3.35
C LEU A 748 -21.61 14.60 -2.58
N PHE A 749 -22.65 13.96 -3.13
CA PHE A 749 -23.21 12.74 -2.56
C PHE A 749 -22.15 11.63 -2.43
N ALA A 750 -21.37 11.38 -3.48
CA ALA A 750 -20.37 10.31 -3.48
C ALA A 750 -19.19 10.55 -2.51
N ILE A 751 -18.82 11.81 -2.23
CA ILE A 751 -17.75 12.10 -1.26
C ILE A 751 -18.25 12.12 0.19
N GLU A 752 -19.53 12.41 0.44
CA GLU A 752 -20.13 12.45 1.77
C GLU A 752 -20.66 11.08 2.23
N GLU A 753 -21.31 10.34 1.34
CA GLU A 753 -21.88 9.01 1.62
C GLU A 753 -20.88 7.92 1.19
N THR A 754 -19.88 7.65 2.04
CA THR A 754 -18.80 6.68 1.69
C THR A 754 -18.83 5.37 2.46
N GLU A 755 -19.81 5.19 3.34
CA GLU A 755 -20.12 3.89 3.94
C GLU A 755 -21.06 3.11 3.01
N GLY A 756 -20.58 2.01 2.43
CA GLY A 756 -21.47 0.94 1.96
C GLY A 756 -21.99 1.02 0.52
N PHE A 757 -21.14 1.30 -0.48
CA PHE A 757 -21.50 1.09 -1.89
C PHE A 757 -20.73 -0.07 -2.50
N GLY A 758 -21.17 -1.29 -2.15
CA GLY A 758 -21.27 -2.36 -3.13
C GLY A 758 -22.53 -2.08 -3.96
N GLN A 759 -22.44 -2.20 -5.27
CA GLN A 759 -23.61 -2.06 -6.14
C GLN A 759 -24.70 -3.04 -5.69
N GLU A 760 -25.85 -2.49 -5.32
CA GLU A 760 -27.10 -2.78 -6.01
C GLU A 760 -27.71 -1.46 -6.51
#